data_AF-A0A1V2ZCB6-F1
#
_entry.id   AF-A0A1V2ZCB6-F1
#
_cell.length_a   1.000
_cell.length_b   1.000
_cell.length_c   1.000
_cell.angle_alpha   90.00
_cell.angle_beta   90.00
_cell.angle_gamma   90.00
#
_symmetry.space_group_name_H-M   'P 1'
#
loop_
_entity.id
_entity.type
_entity.pdbx_description
1 polymer ?
#
loop_
_entity_poly.entity_id
_entity_poly.type
_entity_poly.pdbx_seq_one_letter_code
_entity_poly.pdbx_strand_id
1 'polypeptide(L)'
;MSVRRLAALATSAALAAGAVLALPTAAAPAEAADGVRITPNPAYSGEAYEGWGTSLVWFANATGNYPEALREDLYQKVFGEEGLDLNIARYNIGGGNASDVKDYLRPGGAVEGWWAKNPTGDPSVYGGTSTNLADRDALLAKWDPSDPASYDFTADETQRWWVEKLAAEQQITHWESFANSAPYFMTESGYVSGGFSSTAEQLKPAAEAKFAEYLATVTERMEAEYGIEFDTLDPFNEPNTNYWGTTLTNGVPTGGRQEGMHMGPAAQVSLLPDVAAALAASDSEAGIAAMDETNPSIFKTNWAAYPQSARDLVDRMNVHTYGTGDRLAVRDLAKQADKDLWMSEIEGNWVQGWNPTSIENGLGIAGRITDDLRELEPKAWVLWQPVEDYYNMEKAPPKGENLNWGSVFIDLDCKPYQEGGAEVWKSVRRVADAGGDSTKAPVCGVETNSKFNTIRNFTKFIQEGDHLIAVDDAATTAATRADGSGATVVHTNTTTAERTVTLDLSRFGTIAEGADVTPYVTTQAASVAAPTGNALVEKAPVVIDREARTATVTVPAKSVTTFSIDGVSGVADTAPALRDGHDYQLVGTQSSKALTATTSSTAITTVATDSATAAKQTWTVHEVPAGEREATRRVVLENADGRVLGATSAGTDLRSVSVATAKAAPATRWIVNTTDGVRYTLVNEALGLSLDVNGQSTAENTAVGVYGSNGGANQSWQLRDLAPLATQTVPVRTTVGVAPTLPASVTPQYQWGAGAPVAVTWQQPASSAWGTAGRVEVPGTATDLYGQSIAVTALVDVGGLTATDPVSVTVATGAATTAVRAAAPTTVPARVGASASTFPVPVTWDWTPLTTASLAQTGSVRIAGTATADGATLPATLTVLVTAGTPRNFNPDAGIVATASSSESGYGPERTRNGVLGDKGWSNWVASNKATQSTLTYTFPAAKQVEKASVQFYRDGTNSWAQSIQLQARGADGVWTSVPGWETAQPVESPAGGAPTYTASFAPVTATGFRVVMNAYANTHMIVSEVQLFDAADKVAVPASVSTLGALRLDGVGVAGFDPARTEYAVVVEGTRMPVLAAVATDSAATVRVTQPSTATNGVGAVTVTSADGSRTSTTRVTVELRQPAALALTVTASTRCISGKVTLTVTARNDSAVPVSLTTASSWGSKQFTGVAPGKSAAAAFSTRAASVTEGQASVTATAVVDGKTVTTVVPATYSARSCG
;
A
#
# COMPACT_ATOMS: atom_id res chain seq x y z
N MET A 1 33.99 63.26 9.80
CA MET A 1 35.39 63.71 9.96
C MET A 1 36.12 62.60 10.72
N SER A 2 36.87 61.74 10.00
CA SER A 2 38.34 61.78 9.89
C SER A 2 38.98 61.55 11.26
N VAL A 3 39.74 60.48 11.52
CA VAL A 3 41.12 60.30 11.06
C VAL A 3 41.64 58.94 11.56
N ARG A 4 42.00 57.98 10.67
CA ARG A 4 43.36 57.53 10.25
C ARG A 4 44.06 56.56 11.23
N ARG A 5 44.97 55.66 10.85
CA ARG A 5 45.52 55.03 9.62
C ARG A 5 46.70 54.15 10.11
N LEU A 6 47.02 53.07 9.40
CA LEU A 6 48.37 52.61 8.97
C LEU A 6 48.13 51.34 8.12
N ALA A 7 48.09 51.36 6.77
CA ALA A 7 49.17 51.51 5.77
C ALA A 7 50.24 50.41 5.88
N ALA A 8 50.73 49.70 4.85
CA ALA A 8 50.57 49.62 3.38
C ALA A 8 51.24 48.28 2.94
N LEU A 9 50.97 47.64 1.78
CA LEU A 9 51.59 47.78 0.44
C LEU A 9 51.09 46.56 -0.38
N ALA A 10 50.43 46.67 -1.54
CA ALA A 10 50.91 46.98 -2.91
C ALA A 10 51.58 45.81 -3.68
N THR A 11 50.77 45.21 -4.58
CA THR A 11 51.02 44.86 -6.02
C THR A 11 51.99 43.74 -6.45
N SER A 12 51.36 42.68 -7.02
CA SER A 12 51.62 41.93 -8.28
C SER A 12 52.88 41.07 -8.48
N ALA A 13 52.69 39.76 -8.73
CA ALA A 13 53.42 38.96 -9.74
C ALA A 13 52.85 37.53 -9.95
N ALA A 14 52.67 37.18 -11.24
CA ALA A 14 52.97 35.90 -11.92
C ALA A 14 52.19 34.58 -11.63
N LEU A 15 51.63 34.03 -12.72
CA LEU A 15 51.32 32.61 -12.94
C LEU A 15 52.61 31.75 -12.92
N ALA A 16 52.58 30.61 -12.21
CA ALA A 16 52.58 29.26 -12.79
C ALA A 16 52.98 28.18 -11.76
N ALA A 17 52.28 27.04 -11.83
CA ALA A 17 52.58 25.71 -11.29
C ALA A 17 52.32 25.42 -9.79
N GLY A 18 51.36 24.52 -9.56
CA GLY A 18 51.10 23.89 -8.27
C GLY A 18 49.72 23.23 -8.20
N ALA A 19 49.48 22.19 -8.99
CA ALA A 19 48.29 21.35 -8.89
C ALA A 19 48.30 20.60 -7.55
N VAL A 20 47.57 21.12 -6.56
CA VAL A 20 47.16 20.36 -5.37
C VAL A 20 45.78 19.82 -5.67
N LEU A 21 45.72 18.52 -5.99
CA LEU A 21 44.49 17.74 -5.99
C LEU A 21 43.88 17.83 -4.59
N ALA A 22 42.88 18.70 -4.43
CA ALA A 22 41.97 18.63 -3.29
C ALA A 22 41.20 17.32 -3.43
N LEU A 23 41.59 16.32 -2.65
CA LEU A 23 40.81 15.11 -2.45
C LEU A 23 39.40 15.53 -2.01
N PRO A 24 38.32 15.02 -2.63
CA PRO A 24 36.98 15.25 -2.13
C PRO A 24 36.94 14.71 -0.71
N THR A 25 36.62 15.58 0.25
CA THR A 25 36.22 15.15 1.58
C THR A 25 35.02 14.24 1.40
N ALA A 26 35.21 12.95 1.61
CA ALA A 26 34.14 11.97 1.61
C ALA A 26 33.02 12.50 2.52
N ALA A 27 31.84 12.71 1.95
CA ALA A 27 30.64 12.93 2.73
C ALA A 27 30.52 11.80 3.76
N ALA A 28 30.16 12.14 4.99
CA ALA A 28 29.82 11.14 5.99
C ALA A 28 28.79 10.17 5.38
N PRO A 29 28.90 8.85 5.61
CA PRO A 29 27.92 7.90 5.10
C PRO A 29 26.54 8.34 5.59
N ALA A 30 25.60 8.54 4.66
CA ALA A 30 24.20 8.72 4.98
C ALA A 30 23.77 7.53 5.85
N GLU A 31 23.17 7.82 7.00
CA GLU A 31 22.43 6.82 7.77
C GLU A 31 21.43 6.15 6.80
N ALA A 32 21.38 4.81 6.78
CA ALA A 32 20.44 4.10 5.92
C ALA A 32 19.03 4.55 6.29
N ALA A 33 18.35 5.27 5.40
CA ALA A 33 16.97 5.70 5.60
C ALA A 33 16.08 4.48 5.87
N ASP A 34 15.26 4.53 6.93
CA ASP A 34 14.29 3.48 7.24
C ASP A 34 13.32 3.30 6.06
N GLY A 35 13.41 2.16 5.38
CA GLY A 35 12.59 1.86 4.22
C GLY A 35 11.12 1.53 4.56
N VAL A 36 10.21 1.81 3.62
CA VAL A 36 8.81 1.33 3.61
C VAL A 36 8.60 0.50 2.35
N ARG A 37 7.90 -0.62 2.46
CA ARG A 37 7.36 -1.34 1.32
C ARG A 37 5.86 -1.08 1.25
N ILE A 38 5.37 -0.68 0.09
CA ILE A 38 3.97 -0.35 -0.18
C ILE A 38 3.48 -1.27 -1.30
N THR A 39 2.41 -2.01 -1.05
CA THR A 39 1.88 -3.05 -1.95
C THR A 39 0.40 -2.79 -2.27
N PRO A 40 0.09 -1.99 -3.32
CA PRO A 40 -1.29 -1.80 -3.77
C PRO A 40 -1.90 -3.13 -4.25
N ASN A 41 -3.17 -3.39 -3.93
CA ASN A 41 -3.88 -4.62 -4.29
C ASN A 41 -5.08 -4.33 -5.22
N PRO A 42 -4.92 -4.46 -6.56
CA PRO A 42 -6.04 -4.26 -7.49
C PRO A 42 -7.11 -5.37 -7.42
N ALA A 43 -6.91 -6.44 -6.63
CA ALA A 43 -7.95 -7.46 -6.41
C ALA A 43 -9.10 -6.96 -5.52
N TYR A 44 -8.89 -5.86 -4.79
CA TYR A 44 -9.92 -5.16 -4.04
C TYR A 44 -9.99 -3.73 -4.56
N SER A 45 -10.97 -3.50 -5.43
CA SER A 45 -11.21 -2.25 -6.13
C SER A 45 -12.60 -1.73 -5.75
N GLY A 46 -12.70 -0.44 -5.44
CA GLY A 46 -13.95 0.23 -5.13
C GLY A 46 -14.76 0.60 -6.37
N GLU A 47 -15.89 1.30 -6.12
CA GLU A 47 -16.70 1.92 -7.17
C GLU A 47 -15.86 2.92 -7.97
N ALA A 48 -16.37 3.31 -9.15
CA ALA A 48 -15.81 4.47 -9.86
C ALA A 48 -15.92 5.71 -8.96
N TYR A 49 -14.80 6.40 -8.80
CA TYR A 49 -14.70 7.61 -7.99
C TYR A 49 -15.35 8.77 -8.75
N GLU A 50 -16.25 9.49 -8.09
CA GLU A 50 -16.96 10.65 -8.65
C GLU A 50 -16.14 11.93 -8.52
N GLY A 51 -15.20 11.99 -7.58
CA GLY A 51 -14.19 13.06 -7.54
C GLY A 51 -14.16 13.87 -6.25
N TRP A 52 -13.89 15.16 -6.40
CA TRP A 52 -13.51 16.06 -5.33
C TRP A 52 -14.38 17.31 -5.34
N GLY A 53 -14.89 17.67 -4.17
CA GLY A 53 -15.87 18.74 -4.07
C GLY A 53 -15.57 19.84 -3.08
N THR A 54 -16.44 20.84 -3.12
CA THR A 54 -16.64 21.81 -2.04
C THR A 54 -18.10 22.19 -1.92
N SER A 55 -18.51 22.62 -0.73
CA SER A 55 -19.72 23.45 -0.61
C SER A 55 -19.44 24.88 -1.06
N LEU A 56 -20.39 25.51 -1.76
CA LEU A 56 -20.40 26.93 -2.10
C LEU A 56 -20.86 27.81 -0.93
N VAL A 57 -21.03 27.22 0.25
CA VAL A 57 -21.45 27.90 1.47
C VAL A 57 -20.54 29.05 1.87
N TRP A 58 -21.16 30.15 2.31
CA TRP A 58 -20.59 31.37 2.89
C TRP A 58 -19.56 32.14 2.05
N PHE A 59 -18.46 31.53 1.61
CA PHE A 59 -17.48 32.23 0.78
C PHE A 59 -18.11 32.67 -0.54
N ALA A 60 -18.96 31.85 -1.17
CA ALA A 60 -19.61 32.25 -2.42
C ALA A 60 -20.57 33.42 -2.18
N ASN A 61 -21.33 33.37 -1.06
CA ASN A 61 -22.20 34.47 -0.64
C ASN A 61 -21.40 35.77 -0.39
N ALA A 62 -20.23 35.67 0.24
CA ALA A 62 -19.39 36.84 0.53
C ALA A 62 -18.70 37.42 -0.71
N THR A 63 -18.31 36.58 -1.67
CA THR A 63 -17.37 36.95 -2.75
C THR A 63 -18.03 37.14 -4.11
N GLY A 64 -19.26 36.68 -4.33
CA GLY A 64 -19.91 36.71 -5.65
C GLY A 64 -20.04 38.11 -6.27
N ASN A 65 -20.02 39.17 -5.46
CA ASN A 65 -20.07 40.58 -5.91
C ASN A 65 -18.71 41.30 -5.86
N TYR A 66 -17.61 40.58 -5.65
CA TYR A 66 -16.26 41.15 -5.70
C TYR A 66 -15.85 41.51 -7.14
N PRO A 67 -14.80 42.32 -7.34
CA PRO A 67 -14.29 42.63 -8.67
C PRO A 67 -13.99 41.39 -9.49
N GLU A 68 -14.30 41.42 -10.78
CA GLU A 68 -14.11 40.29 -11.71
C GLU A 68 -12.74 39.64 -11.61
N ALA A 69 -11.65 40.42 -11.63
CA ALA A 69 -10.30 39.90 -11.52
C ALA A 69 -10.03 39.14 -10.21
N LEU A 70 -10.64 39.57 -9.09
CA LEU A 70 -10.46 38.91 -7.79
C LEU A 70 -11.28 37.62 -7.72
N ARG A 71 -12.49 37.61 -8.29
CA ARG A 71 -13.31 36.40 -8.39
C ARG A 71 -12.69 35.37 -9.33
N GLU A 72 -12.12 35.82 -10.45
CA GLU A 72 -11.42 34.94 -11.39
C GLU A 72 -10.17 34.30 -10.75
N ASP A 73 -9.35 35.05 -10.02
CA ASP A 73 -8.22 34.47 -9.29
C ASP A 73 -8.69 33.43 -8.26
N LEU A 74 -9.76 33.72 -7.51
CA LEU A 74 -10.34 32.76 -6.56
C LEU A 74 -10.90 31.51 -7.27
N TYR A 75 -11.62 31.69 -8.37
CA TYR A 75 -12.12 30.59 -9.21
C TYR A 75 -10.97 29.70 -9.68
N GLN A 76 -9.89 30.27 -10.22
CA GLN A 76 -8.74 29.51 -10.69
C GLN A 76 -8.03 28.75 -9.57
N LYS A 77 -8.05 29.24 -8.32
CA LYS A 77 -7.53 28.47 -7.17
C LYS A 77 -8.43 27.30 -6.80
N VAL A 78 -9.75 27.47 -6.80
CA VAL A 78 -10.66 26.41 -6.34
C VAL A 78 -10.96 25.41 -7.45
N PHE A 79 -11.28 25.87 -8.66
CA PHE A 79 -11.83 25.06 -9.74
C PHE A 79 -10.91 24.95 -10.96
N GLY A 80 -9.92 25.84 -11.10
CA GLY A 80 -9.03 25.83 -12.26
C GLY A 80 -8.06 24.64 -12.30
N GLU A 81 -7.55 24.32 -13.49
CA GLU A 81 -6.59 23.24 -13.77
C GLU A 81 -5.25 23.40 -13.00
N GLU A 82 -4.88 24.60 -12.59
CA GLU A 82 -3.70 24.83 -11.73
C GLU A 82 -4.06 24.96 -10.24
N GLY A 83 -5.36 24.93 -9.93
CA GLY A 83 -5.95 25.01 -8.60
C GLY A 83 -6.14 23.64 -7.93
N LEU A 84 -7.18 23.56 -7.09
CA LEU A 84 -7.67 22.30 -6.53
C LEU A 84 -8.39 21.44 -7.56
N ASP A 85 -8.99 22.04 -8.60
CA ASP A 85 -9.63 21.33 -9.73
C ASP A 85 -10.72 20.38 -9.27
N LEU A 86 -11.65 20.98 -8.52
CA LEU A 86 -12.82 20.30 -8.00
C LEU A 86 -13.84 20.15 -9.12
N ASN A 87 -14.50 18.98 -9.19
CA ASN A 87 -15.55 18.66 -10.15
C ASN A 87 -16.93 18.47 -9.48
N ILE A 88 -17.03 18.72 -8.17
CA ILE A 88 -18.26 18.61 -7.39
C ILE A 88 -18.55 19.93 -6.67
N ALA A 89 -19.80 20.40 -6.73
CA ALA A 89 -20.23 21.60 -6.02
C ALA A 89 -21.55 21.39 -5.25
N ARG A 90 -21.57 21.74 -3.96
CA ARG A 90 -22.78 21.72 -3.12
C ARG A 90 -23.34 23.14 -2.99
N TYR A 91 -24.54 23.42 -3.50
CA TYR A 91 -25.21 24.73 -3.41
C TYR A 91 -26.04 24.84 -2.13
N ASN A 92 -25.77 25.85 -1.29
CA ASN A 92 -26.49 26.07 -0.03
C ASN A 92 -27.75 26.92 -0.24
N ILE A 93 -28.92 26.31 -0.08
CA ILE A 93 -30.21 26.98 -0.07
C ILE A 93 -30.37 27.72 1.28
N GLY A 94 -30.33 29.05 1.25
CA GLY A 94 -30.36 29.88 2.46
C GLY A 94 -31.71 29.88 3.18
N GLY A 95 -31.66 29.99 4.51
CA GLY A 95 -32.86 30.22 5.33
C GLY A 95 -33.26 31.70 5.37
N GLY A 96 -32.27 32.60 5.45
CA GLY A 96 -32.47 34.04 5.51
C GLY A 96 -33.05 34.56 6.84
N ASN A 97 -32.56 35.72 7.29
CA ASN A 97 -33.02 36.37 8.52
C ASN A 97 -34.39 37.04 8.36
N ALA A 98 -35.12 37.19 9.48
CA ALA A 98 -36.26 38.09 9.53
C ALA A 98 -35.85 39.52 9.12
N SER A 99 -36.76 40.26 8.47
CA SER A 99 -36.42 41.54 7.83
C SER A 99 -36.05 42.66 8.80
N ASP A 100 -36.43 42.56 10.07
CA ASP A 100 -36.05 43.47 11.15
C ASP A 100 -34.87 42.97 11.99
N VAL A 101 -34.33 41.79 11.68
CA VAL A 101 -33.14 41.23 12.33
C VAL A 101 -31.91 41.60 11.51
N LYS A 102 -31.01 42.36 12.13
CA LYS A 102 -29.70 42.66 11.55
C LYS A 102 -28.84 41.40 11.51
N ASP A 103 -28.07 41.23 10.45
CA ASP A 103 -27.08 40.16 10.34
C ASP A 103 -26.15 40.11 11.56
N TYR A 104 -26.13 38.94 12.18
CA TYR A 104 -25.37 38.63 13.40
C TYR A 104 -24.44 37.42 13.22
N LEU A 105 -24.52 36.75 12.06
CA LEU A 105 -23.67 35.64 11.67
C LEU A 105 -22.30 36.15 11.20
N ARG A 106 -21.34 35.24 11.03
CA ARG A 106 -20.02 35.56 10.45
C ARG A 106 -20.16 36.12 9.03
N PRO A 107 -19.17 36.87 8.51
CA PRO A 107 -19.16 37.29 7.10
C PRO A 107 -19.41 36.12 6.16
N GLY A 108 -20.32 36.29 5.20
CA GLY A 108 -20.81 35.22 4.31
C GLY A 108 -21.83 34.26 4.93
N GLY A 109 -21.90 34.16 6.26
CA GLY A 109 -22.74 33.22 7.00
C GLY A 109 -24.25 33.48 6.92
N ALA A 110 -24.66 34.71 6.62
CA ALA A 110 -26.07 35.08 6.44
C ALA A 110 -26.47 34.92 4.96
N VAL A 111 -26.83 33.69 4.59
CA VAL A 111 -27.26 33.37 3.23
C VAL A 111 -28.71 33.80 3.03
N GLU A 112 -29.01 34.40 1.88
CA GLU A 112 -30.36 34.91 1.63
C GLU A 112 -31.35 33.77 1.40
N GLY A 113 -32.53 33.88 2.01
CA GLY A 113 -33.65 33.00 1.70
C GLY A 113 -34.39 33.46 0.45
N TRP A 114 -34.95 32.51 -0.29
CA TRP A 114 -35.65 32.74 -1.56
C TRP A 114 -37.11 33.18 -1.39
N TRP A 115 -37.57 33.44 -0.17
CA TRP A 115 -38.92 33.92 0.11
C TRP A 115 -39.04 35.44 -0.13
N ALA A 116 -40.20 35.90 -0.63
CA ALA A 116 -40.43 37.31 -0.91
C ALA A 116 -40.41 38.16 0.37
N LYS A 117 -39.54 39.17 0.45
CA LYS A 117 -39.44 40.08 1.61
C LYS A 117 -40.64 41.02 1.66
N ASN A 118 -41.24 41.21 2.84
CA ASN A 118 -42.33 42.16 3.09
C ASN A 118 -42.18 42.92 4.43
N PRO A 119 -41.11 43.70 4.64
CA PRO A 119 -40.82 44.32 5.94
C PRO A 119 -41.90 45.28 6.44
N THR A 120 -42.64 45.92 5.51
CA THR A 120 -43.65 46.94 5.83
C THR A 120 -45.08 46.41 5.83
N GLY A 121 -45.30 45.12 5.51
CA GLY A 121 -46.64 44.53 5.43
C GLY A 121 -47.48 45.04 4.25
N ASP A 122 -46.88 45.12 3.05
CA ASP A 122 -47.59 45.37 1.80
C ASP A 122 -48.72 44.34 1.61
N PRO A 123 -50.00 44.77 1.44
CA PRO A 123 -51.13 43.87 1.25
C PRO A 123 -51.03 42.92 0.05
N SER A 124 -50.20 43.25 -0.95
CA SER A 124 -50.01 42.41 -2.14
C SER A 124 -49.15 41.18 -1.90
N VAL A 125 -48.39 41.14 -0.81
CA VAL A 125 -47.53 40.01 -0.43
C VAL A 125 -48.01 39.45 0.91
N TYR A 126 -48.28 38.14 0.99
CA TYR A 126 -48.82 37.46 2.18
C TYR A 126 -50.08 38.09 2.79
N GLY A 127 -50.86 38.83 2.00
CA GLY A 127 -52.06 39.53 2.49
C GLY A 127 -51.75 40.62 3.52
N GLY A 128 -50.56 41.23 3.49
CA GLY A 128 -50.13 42.30 4.39
C GLY A 128 -49.40 41.82 5.64
N THR A 129 -49.19 40.52 5.80
CA THR A 129 -48.36 39.99 6.89
C THR A 129 -46.89 40.36 6.65
N SER A 130 -46.27 40.98 7.66
CA SER A 130 -44.88 41.42 7.54
C SER A 130 -43.91 40.24 7.69
N THR A 131 -42.70 40.40 7.15
CA THR A 131 -41.59 39.44 7.31
C THR A 131 -40.69 39.79 8.51
N ASN A 132 -41.25 40.41 9.54
CA ASN A 132 -40.56 40.72 10.78
C ASN A 132 -40.68 39.55 11.76
N LEU A 133 -39.72 39.43 12.69
CA LEU A 133 -39.60 38.30 13.62
C LEU A 133 -40.87 38.05 14.46
N ALA A 134 -41.58 39.13 14.81
CA ALA A 134 -42.80 39.08 15.62
C ALA A 134 -43.99 38.43 14.89
N ASP A 135 -44.02 38.49 13.56
CA ASP A 135 -45.13 38.02 12.73
C ASP A 135 -44.88 36.61 12.15
N ARG A 136 -43.78 35.94 12.53
CA ARG A 136 -43.32 34.68 11.93
C ARG A 136 -44.37 33.56 11.85
N ASP A 137 -45.22 33.40 12.87
CA ASP A 137 -46.25 32.35 12.86
C ASP A 137 -47.41 32.71 11.92
N ALA A 138 -47.75 34.00 11.85
CA ALA A 138 -48.72 34.49 10.87
C ALA A 138 -48.15 34.37 9.46
N LEU A 139 -46.86 34.65 9.27
CA LEU A 139 -46.16 34.46 8.01
C LEU A 139 -46.17 33.00 7.60
N LEU A 140 -45.81 32.06 8.48
CA LEU A 140 -45.87 30.62 8.18
C LEU A 140 -47.27 30.19 7.72
N ALA A 141 -48.33 30.72 8.32
CA ALA A 141 -49.70 30.42 7.91
C ALA A 141 -50.07 31.02 6.53
N LYS A 142 -49.40 32.10 6.10
CA LYS A 142 -49.69 32.84 4.86
C LYS A 142 -48.76 32.54 3.70
N TRP A 143 -47.53 32.13 3.98
CA TRP A 143 -46.55 31.76 2.97
C TRP A 143 -47.02 30.49 2.26
N ASP A 144 -47.09 30.53 0.93
CA ASP A 144 -47.60 29.44 0.11
C ASP A 144 -46.49 28.98 -0.87
N PRO A 145 -45.91 27.79 -0.67
CA PRO A 145 -44.86 27.26 -1.55
C PRO A 145 -45.30 27.08 -3.01
N SER A 146 -46.61 26.99 -3.27
CA SER A 146 -47.14 26.83 -4.63
C SER A 146 -47.41 28.16 -5.34
N ASP A 147 -47.31 29.28 -4.62
CA ASP A 147 -47.49 30.63 -5.19
C ASP A 147 -46.13 31.25 -5.52
N PRO A 148 -45.81 31.50 -6.82
CA PRO A 148 -44.57 32.17 -7.21
C PRO A 148 -44.40 33.56 -6.56
N ALA A 149 -45.50 34.24 -6.16
CA ALA A 149 -45.42 35.51 -5.46
C ALA A 149 -44.89 35.40 -4.02
N SER A 150 -44.82 34.18 -3.47
CA SER A 150 -44.16 33.88 -2.19
C SER A 150 -42.64 33.81 -2.31
N TYR A 151 -42.08 33.87 -3.52
CA TYR A 151 -40.64 33.79 -3.78
C TYR A 151 -40.05 35.10 -4.33
N ASP A 152 -38.81 35.37 -3.96
CA ASP A 152 -37.92 36.31 -4.63
C ASP A 152 -36.85 35.52 -5.39
N PHE A 153 -37.13 35.22 -6.66
CA PHE A 153 -36.19 34.50 -7.53
C PHE A 153 -34.96 35.31 -7.95
N THR A 154 -34.79 36.53 -7.42
CA THR A 154 -33.57 37.34 -7.57
C THR A 154 -32.66 37.28 -6.35
N ALA A 155 -33.11 36.65 -5.25
CA ALA A 155 -32.31 36.45 -4.04
C ALA A 155 -30.99 35.73 -4.32
N ASP A 156 -30.06 35.84 -3.37
CA ASP A 156 -28.82 35.04 -3.35
C ASP A 156 -27.93 35.26 -4.59
N GLU A 157 -27.96 36.47 -5.15
CA GLU A 157 -27.21 36.89 -6.35
C GLU A 157 -25.72 36.50 -6.28
N THR A 158 -25.11 36.55 -5.09
CA THR A 158 -23.69 36.27 -4.90
C THR A 158 -23.33 34.80 -5.03
N GLN A 159 -24.08 33.86 -4.44
CA GLN A 159 -23.83 32.44 -4.69
C GLN A 159 -24.21 32.05 -6.12
N ARG A 160 -25.31 32.62 -6.64
CA ARG A 160 -25.76 32.39 -8.02
C ARG A 160 -24.71 32.76 -9.07
N TRP A 161 -23.91 33.80 -8.84
CA TRP A 161 -22.78 34.11 -9.72
C TRP A 161 -21.79 32.95 -9.83
N TRP A 162 -21.51 32.24 -8.74
CA TRP A 162 -20.62 31.07 -8.76
C TRP A 162 -21.23 29.92 -9.54
N VAL A 163 -22.53 29.66 -9.35
CA VAL A 163 -23.24 28.63 -10.12
C VAL A 163 -23.23 28.94 -11.61
N GLU A 164 -23.54 30.19 -11.99
CA GLU A 164 -23.49 30.65 -13.39
C GLU A 164 -22.10 30.45 -14.00
N LYS A 165 -21.05 30.85 -13.26
CA LYS A 165 -19.66 30.69 -13.72
C LYS A 165 -19.29 29.22 -13.88
N LEU A 166 -19.62 28.36 -12.91
CA LEU A 166 -19.32 26.93 -12.96
C LEU A 166 -20.09 26.20 -14.07
N ALA A 167 -21.36 26.54 -14.28
CA ALA A 167 -22.16 26.01 -15.37
C ALA A 167 -21.60 26.42 -16.74
N ALA A 168 -21.18 27.68 -16.88
CA ALA A 168 -20.60 28.19 -18.12
C ALA A 168 -19.26 27.51 -18.50
N GLU A 169 -18.45 27.14 -17.49
CA GLU A 169 -17.15 26.48 -17.69
C GLU A 169 -17.26 24.95 -17.78
N GLN A 170 -18.43 24.38 -17.47
CA GLN A 170 -18.69 22.92 -17.48
C GLN A 170 -17.70 22.11 -16.62
N GLN A 171 -17.20 22.73 -15.55
CA GLN A 171 -16.21 22.12 -14.64
C GLN A 171 -16.85 21.11 -13.68
N ILE A 172 -18.12 21.29 -13.32
CA ILE A 172 -18.82 20.46 -12.33
C ILE A 172 -19.60 19.35 -13.03
N THR A 173 -19.28 18.11 -12.69
CA THR A 173 -19.97 16.90 -13.16
C THR A 173 -21.01 16.37 -12.17
N HIS A 174 -20.88 16.75 -10.90
CA HIS A 174 -21.83 16.37 -9.85
C HIS A 174 -22.27 17.57 -9.01
N TRP A 175 -23.58 17.82 -8.97
CA TRP A 175 -24.17 18.90 -8.19
C TRP A 175 -25.01 18.34 -7.05
N GLU A 176 -24.91 18.94 -5.86
CA GLU A 176 -25.87 18.72 -4.77
C GLU A 176 -26.46 20.05 -4.32
N SER A 177 -27.75 20.09 -4.04
CA SER A 177 -28.37 21.20 -3.30
C SER A 177 -28.54 20.78 -1.85
N PHE A 178 -28.27 21.67 -0.90
CA PHE A 178 -28.43 21.35 0.52
C PHE A 178 -28.85 22.57 1.35
N ALA A 179 -29.30 22.35 2.58
CA ALA A 179 -29.70 23.43 3.47
C ALA A 179 -29.11 23.28 4.88
N ASN A 180 -28.46 24.35 5.36
CA ASN A 180 -28.05 24.43 6.77
C ASN A 180 -29.22 24.66 7.73
N SER A 181 -30.27 25.35 7.28
CA SER A 181 -31.41 25.72 8.11
C SER A 181 -32.64 26.03 7.26
N ALA A 182 -33.83 25.77 7.80
CA ALA A 182 -35.07 26.23 7.20
C ALA A 182 -35.23 27.76 7.30
N PRO A 183 -36.09 28.38 6.48
CA PRO A 183 -36.43 29.80 6.63
C PRO A 183 -36.81 30.17 8.06
N TYR A 184 -36.39 31.35 8.53
CA TYR A 184 -36.51 31.72 9.95
C TYR A 184 -37.93 31.58 10.52
N PHE A 185 -38.98 31.76 9.70
CA PHE A 185 -40.37 31.65 10.13
C PHE A 185 -40.87 30.21 10.25
N MET A 186 -40.18 29.27 9.60
CA MET A 186 -40.35 27.82 9.73
C MET A 186 -39.61 27.27 10.96
N THR A 187 -38.66 28.02 11.53
CA THR A 187 -37.93 27.58 12.73
C THR A 187 -38.66 27.91 14.03
N GLU A 188 -38.50 27.05 15.04
CA GLU A 188 -39.07 27.24 16.38
C GLU A 188 -38.57 28.51 17.07
N SER A 189 -37.25 28.79 16.96
CA SER A 189 -36.64 29.97 17.58
C SER A 189 -36.97 31.29 16.86
N GLY A 190 -37.35 31.23 15.58
CA GLY A 190 -37.45 32.41 14.71
C GLY A 190 -36.10 32.88 14.15
N TYR A 191 -35.02 32.11 14.35
CA TYR A 191 -33.67 32.41 13.90
C TYR A 191 -33.09 31.21 13.14
N VAL A 192 -32.25 31.49 12.14
CA VAL A 192 -31.65 30.45 11.28
C VAL A 192 -30.43 29.77 11.91
N SER A 193 -29.85 30.32 12.99
CA SER A 193 -28.68 29.77 13.68
C SER A 193 -28.98 28.70 14.74
N GLY A 194 -30.24 28.31 14.88
CA GLY A 194 -30.67 27.24 15.77
C GLY A 194 -31.43 27.71 17.01
N GLY A 195 -31.65 26.77 17.95
CA GLY A 195 -32.51 26.97 19.11
C GLY A 195 -31.90 27.80 20.22
N PHE A 196 -32.72 28.26 21.18
CA PHE A 196 -32.19 28.78 22.45
C PHE A 196 -31.62 27.67 23.35
N SER A 197 -31.98 26.42 23.06
CA SER A 197 -31.33 25.20 23.51
C SER A 197 -30.84 24.46 22.28
N SER A 198 -29.56 24.11 22.25
CA SER A 198 -28.90 23.57 21.06
C SER A 198 -29.22 22.10 20.74
N THR A 199 -30.10 21.49 21.54
CA THR A 199 -30.62 20.13 21.33
C THR A 199 -32.14 20.12 21.16
N ALA A 200 -32.76 21.29 20.99
CA ALA A 200 -34.20 21.39 20.77
C ALA A 200 -34.47 21.33 19.26
N GLU A 201 -35.41 20.49 18.85
CA GLU A 201 -35.91 20.42 17.46
C GLU A 201 -36.21 21.83 16.95
N GLN A 202 -35.72 22.14 15.74
CA GLN A 202 -35.81 23.50 15.20
C GLN A 202 -36.77 23.65 14.04
N LEU A 203 -37.08 22.61 13.27
CA LEU A 203 -38.12 22.68 12.26
C LEU A 203 -39.49 22.52 12.93
N LYS A 204 -40.40 23.48 12.73
CA LYS A 204 -41.78 23.36 13.22
C LYS A 204 -42.47 22.19 12.50
N PRO A 205 -43.18 21.30 13.21
CA PRO A 205 -43.94 20.23 12.55
C PRO A 205 -44.96 20.74 11.52
N ALA A 206 -45.55 21.91 11.75
CA ALA A 206 -46.48 22.54 10.80
C ALA A 206 -45.80 23.14 9.56
N ALA A 207 -44.47 23.14 9.50
CA ALA A 207 -43.67 23.67 8.40
C ALA A 207 -42.97 22.58 7.56
N GLU A 208 -43.00 21.30 7.95
CA GLU A 208 -42.26 20.21 7.28
C GLU A 208 -42.55 20.16 5.77
N ALA A 209 -43.80 19.95 5.37
CA ALA A 209 -44.19 19.95 3.95
C ALA A 209 -43.84 21.25 3.20
N LYS A 210 -44.03 22.41 3.84
CA LYS A 210 -43.69 23.72 3.24
C LYS A 210 -42.19 23.89 3.05
N PHE A 211 -41.38 23.33 3.95
CA PHE A 211 -39.93 23.36 3.84
C PHE A 211 -39.44 22.41 2.74
N ALA A 212 -40.01 21.21 2.65
CA ALA A 212 -39.74 20.29 1.55
C ALA A 212 -40.04 20.92 0.18
N GLU A 213 -41.21 21.53 0.01
CA GLU A 213 -41.58 22.22 -1.23
C GLU A 213 -40.68 23.44 -1.51
N TYR A 214 -40.26 24.17 -0.48
CA TYR A 214 -39.28 25.26 -0.61
C TYR A 214 -37.95 24.77 -1.19
N LEU A 215 -37.40 23.68 -0.65
CA LEU A 215 -36.14 23.11 -1.12
C LEU A 215 -36.28 22.65 -2.58
N ALA A 216 -37.30 21.86 -2.90
CA ALA A 216 -37.52 21.34 -4.25
C ALA A 216 -37.73 22.47 -5.28
N THR A 217 -38.50 23.52 -4.93
CA THR A 217 -38.73 24.68 -5.81
C THR A 217 -37.44 25.44 -6.10
N VAL A 218 -36.57 25.63 -5.09
CA VAL A 218 -35.29 26.32 -5.29
C VAL A 218 -34.33 25.46 -6.12
N THR A 219 -34.26 24.16 -5.86
CA THR A 219 -33.48 23.20 -6.65
C THR A 219 -33.89 23.25 -8.12
N GLU A 220 -35.18 23.06 -8.43
CA GLU A 220 -35.74 23.14 -9.78
C GLU A 220 -35.47 24.50 -10.45
N ARG A 221 -35.60 25.60 -9.69
CA ARG A 221 -35.33 26.95 -10.21
C ARG A 221 -33.87 27.11 -10.63
N MET A 222 -32.94 26.58 -9.85
CA MET A 222 -31.50 26.66 -10.14
C MET A 222 -31.13 25.82 -11.36
N GLU A 223 -31.70 24.61 -11.50
CA GLU A 223 -31.56 23.78 -12.69
C GLU A 223 -32.05 24.50 -13.94
N ALA A 224 -33.27 25.03 -13.89
CA ALA A 224 -33.90 25.71 -15.03
C ALA A 224 -33.18 27.00 -15.45
N GLU A 225 -32.64 27.78 -14.49
CA GLU A 225 -31.95 29.04 -14.79
C GLU A 225 -30.55 28.81 -15.39
N TYR A 226 -29.80 27.83 -14.88
CA TYR A 226 -28.39 27.65 -15.23
C TYR A 226 -28.12 26.45 -16.14
N GLY A 227 -29.14 25.63 -16.44
CA GLY A 227 -29.00 24.44 -17.26
C GLY A 227 -28.11 23.38 -16.61
N ILE A 228 -28.17 23.27 -15.28
CA ILE A 228 -27.50 22.23 -14.49
C ILE A 228 -28.53 21.19 -14.03
N GLU A 229 -28.06 20.04 -13.58
CA GLU A 229 -28.87 18.97 -12.98
C GLU A 229 -28.26 18.64 -11.61
N PHE A 230 -29.06 18.64 -10.55
CA PHE A 230 -28.62 18.18 -9.24
C PHE A 230 -28.78 16.66 -9.15
N ASP A 231 -27.71 15.96 -8.77
CA ASP A 231 -27.77 14.53 -8.48
C ASP A 231 -28.63 14.28 -7.24
N THR A 232 -28.51 15.17 -6.23
CA THR A 232 -29.24 15.06 -4.98
C THR A 232 -29.64 16.40 -4.35
N LEU A 233 -30.65 16.31 -3.49
CA LEU A 233 -31.04 17.31 -2.51
C LEU A 233 -30.82 16.74 -1.10
N ASP A 234 -30.02 17.41 -0.27
CA ASP A 234 -29.81 17.09 1.15
C ASP A 234 -30.55 18.11 2.04
N PRO A 235 -31.66 17.75 2.71
CA PRO A 235 -32.41 18.69 3.53
C PRO A 235 -31.74 18.97 4.88
N PHE A 236 -30.58 18.36 5.16
CA PHE A 236 -29.93 18.41 6.45
C PHE A 236 -28.48 18.92 6.35
N ASN A 237 -28.00 19.46 7.48
CA ASN A 237 -26.57 19.66 7.74
C ASN A 237 -26.31 19.46 9.23
N GLU A 238 -25.48 18.46 9.56
CA GLU A 238 -25.15 18.03 10.92
C GLU A 238 -26.37 18.04 11.89
N PRO A 239 -27.48 17.37 11.51
CA PRO A 239 -28.78 17.63 12.10
C PRO A 239 -28.88 17.18 13.57
N ASN A 240 -28.28 16.06 13.98
CA ASN A 240 -28.41 15.54 15.35
C ASN A 240 -27.29 16.03 16.30
N THR A 241 -26.69 17.18 16.01
CA THR A 241 -25.63 17.76 16.84
C THR A 241 -26.16 18.68 17.93
N ASN A 242 -25.37 18.91 18.98
CA ASN A 242 -25.80 19.63 20.18
C ASN A 242 -25.25 21.06 20.29
N TYR A 243 -24.87 21.69 19.18
CA TYR A 243 -24.22 23.01 19.17
C TYR A 243 -24.88 24.06 18.28
N TRP A 244 -25.94 23.72 17.54
CA TRP A 244 -26.75 24.70 16.81
C TRP A 244 -27.58 25.56 17.76
N GLY A 245 -27.16 26.80 18.01
CA GLY A 245 -27.87 27.65 18.96
C GLY A 245 -27.74 29.14 18.72
N THR A 246 -28.80 29.85 19.12
CA THR A 246 -28.91 31.30 19.07
C THR A 246 -28.79 31.90 20.46
N THR A 247 -27.90 32.90 20.62
CA THR A 247 -27.77 33.65 21.88
C THR A 247 -28.30 35.07 21.70
N LEU A 248 -29.12 35.54 22.65
CA LEU A 248 -29.64 36.90 22.68
C LEU A 248 -28.95 37.73 23.76
N THR A 249 -28.64 38.98 23.44
CA THR A 249 -28.27 40.02 24.41
C THR A 249 -29.25 41.17 24.28
N ASN A 250 -30.01 41.45 25.35
CA ASN A 250 -31.07 42.47 25.35
C ASN A 250 -32.10 42.32 24.21
N GLY A 251 -32.45 41.08 23.86
CA GLY A 251 -33.41 40.78 22.79
C GLY A 251 -32.84 40.84 21.37
N VAL A 252 -31.54 41.11 21.21
CA VAL A 252 -30.85 41.13 19.91
C VAL A 252 -29.97 39.87 19.79
N PRO A 253 -29.98 39.16 18.66
CA PRO A 253 -29.08 38.03 18.47
C PRO A 253 -27.62 38.50 18.42
N THR A 254 -26.78 37.85 19.23
CA THR A 254 -25.34 38.13 19.35
C THR A 254 -24.46 36.88 19.29
N GLY A 255 -25.07 35.69 19.22
CA GLY A 255 -24.37 34.42 19.10
C GLY A 255 -25.19 33.40 18.32
N GLY A 256 -24.51 32.33 17.87
CA GLY A 256 -24.90 31.58 16.67
C GLY A 256 -24.08 32.12 15.52
N ARG A 257 -22.99 31.42 15.14
CA ARG A 257 -21.97 31.95 14.22
C ARG A 257 -22.34 31.76 12.74
N GLN A 258 -23.29 30.89 12.45
CA GLN A 258 -23.71 30.45 11.13
C GLN A 258 -25.15 29.92 11.18
N GLU A 259 -25.75 29.64 10.01
CA GLU A 259 -26.99 28.87 9.90
C GLU A 259 -26.80 27.44 10.40
N GLY A 260 -27.82 26.86 11.01
CA GLY A 260 -27.82 25.50 11.53
C GLY A 260 -29.12 25.19 12.26
N MET A 261 -29.65 23.98 12.09
CA MET A 261 -30.87 23.54 12.79
C MET A 261 -30.70 22.15 13.38
N HIS A 262 -30.98 22.01 14.68
CA HIS A 262 -31.04 20.68 15.30
C HIS A 262 -32.30 19.95 14.82
N MET A 263 -32.10 18.77 14.26
CA MET A 263 -33.13 17.81 13.91
C MET A 263 -32.71 16.42 14.39
N GLY A 264 -33.39 15.88 15.41
CA GLY A 264 -33.14 14.52 15.88
C GLY A 264 -33.59 13.46 14.86
N PRO A 265 -33.22 12.18 15.03
CA PRO A 265 -33.52 11.13 14.05
C PRO A 265 -35.02 10.97 13.75
N ALA A 266 -35.88 11.21 14.73
CA ALA A 266 -37.34 11.15 14.54
C ALA A 266 -37.86 12.30 13.66
N ALA A 267 -37.32 13.51 13.80
CA ALA A 267 -37.67 14.66 12.98
C ALA A 267 -37.15 14.48 11.54
N GLN A 268 -35.93 13.94 11.38
CA GLN A 268 -35.38 13.63 10.06
C GLN A 268 -36.27 12.60 9.32
N VAL A 269 -36.69 11.52 10.01
CA VAL A 269 -37.62 10.51 9.46
C VAL A 269 -38.99 11.10 9.10
N SER A 270 -39.45 12.13 9.81
CA SER A 270 -40.72 12.81 9.52
C SER A 270 -40.65 13.63 8.23
N LEU A 271 -39.51 14.30 7.99
CA LEU A 271 -39.32 15.20 6.84
C LEU A 271 -39.08 14.46 5.51
N LEU A 272 -38.37 13.32 5.53
CA LEU A 272 -37.97 12.61 4.31
C LEU A 272 -39.13 12.30 3.33
N PRO A 273 -40.30 11.81 3.78
CA PRO A 273 -41.44 11.59 2.88
C PRO A 273 -41.96 12.86 2.21
N ASP A 274 -41.93 14.00 2.91
CA ASP A 274 -42.37 15.28 2.34
C ASP A 274 -41.38 15.77 1.28
N VAL A 275 -40.07 15.62 1.51
CA VAL A 275 -39.02 15.93 0.51
C VAL A 275 -39.18 15.05 -0.74
N ALA A 276 -39.40 13.75 -0.56
CA ALA A 276 -39.64 12.83 -1.67
C ALA A 276 -40.89 13.20 -2.47
N ALA A 277 -41.98 13.58 -1.78
CA ALA A 277 -43.20 14.02 -2.44
C ALA A 277 -43.03 15.35 -3.19
N ALA A 278 -42.25 16.28 -2.65
CA ALA A 278 -41.96 17.56 -3.28
C ALA A 278 -41.10 17.40 -4.55
N LEU A 279 -40.03 16.59 -4.49
CA LEU A 279 -39.20 16.27 -5.67
C LEU A 279 -40.02 15.54 -6.75
N ALA A 280 -40.85 14.57 -6.37
CA ALA A 280 -41.72 13.88 -7.33
C ALA A 280 -42.79 14.78 -7.98
N ALA A 281 -43.03 15.98 -7.42
CA ALA A 281 -43.97 16.96 -7.93
C ALA A 281 -43.30 18.10 -8.72
N SER A 282 -41.97 18.21 -8.68
CA SER A 282 -41.19 19.17 -9.49
C SER A 282 -40.67 18.53 -10.78
N ASP A 283 -40.04 19.32 -11.65
CA ASP A 283 -39.35 18.83 -12.83
C ASP A 283 -37.90 18.34 -12.54
N SER A 284 -37.45 18.37 -11.28
CA SER A 284 -36.10 17.93 -10.88
C SER A 284 -36.01 16.40 -10.79
N GLU A 285 -34.90 15.83 -11.29
CA GLU A 285 -34.59 14.40 -11.17
C GLU A 285 -33.71 14.07 -9.96
N ALA A 286 -33.42 15.05 -9.10
CA ALA A 286 -32.56 14.88 -7.94
C ALA A 286 -33.09 13.80 -6.98
N GLY A 287 -32.20 12.92 -6.53
CA GLY A 287 -32.45 12.00 -5.43
C GLY A 287 -32.34 12.67 -4.06
N ILE A 288 -32.56 11.92 -2.98
CA ILE A 288 -32.35 12.41 -1.62
C ILE A 288 -31.00 11.94 -1.10
N ALA A 289 -30.19 12.89 -0.65
CA ALA A 289 -29.03 12.60 0.18
C ALA A 289 -29.39 12.77 1.67
N ALA A 290 -28.83 11.91 2.52
CA ALA A 290 -28.98 12.02 3.97
C ALA A 290 -27.82 11.29 4.68
N MET A 291 -27.45 11.61 5.91
CA MET A 291 -28.06 12.60 6.81
C MET A 291 -27.12 13.76 7.10
N ASP A 292 -25.97 13.81 6.41
CA ASP A 292 -24.95 14.85 6.54
C ASP A 292 -24.48 15.03 8.00
N GLU A 293 -24.34 13.91 8.72
CA GLU A 293 -24.01 13.95 10.14
C GLU A 293 -22.55 14.34 10.37
N THR A 294 -22.31 15.18 11.39
CA THR A 294 -20.98 15.76 11.71
C THR A 294 -19.87 14.72 11.93
N ASN A 295 -20.24 13.49 12.28
CA ASN A 295 -19.31 12.39 12.41
C ASN A 295 -19.96 11.02 12.18
N PRO A 296 -19.18 9.97 11.86
CA PRO A 296 -19.70 8.65 11.54
C PRO A 296 -20.37 7.93 12.73
N SER A 297 -20.01 8.26 13.98
CA SER A 297 -20.66 7.67 15.16
C SER A 297 -22.11 8.14 15.34
N ILE A 298 -22.38 9.44 15.09
CA ILE A 298 -23.75 9.96 15.10
C ILE A 298 -24.51 9.45 13.88
N PHE A 299 -23.90 9.44 12.69
CA PHE A 299 -24.48 8.82 11.49
C PHE A 299 -25.00 7.40 11.77
N LYS A 300 -24.13 6.54 12.34
CA LYS A 300 -24.48 5.17 12.68
C LYS A 300 -25.66 5.08 13.65
N THR A 301 -25.70 5.99 14.63
CA THR A 301 -26.79 6.05 15.62
C THR A 301 -28.11 6.40 14.95
N ASN A 302 -28.12 7.39 14.06
CA ASN A 302 -29.31 7.82 13.35
C ASN A 302 -29.78 6.78 12.33
N TRP A 303 -28.86 6.21 11.55
CA TRP A 303 -29.21 5.18 10.56
C TRP A 303 -29.86 3.97 11.23
N ALA A 304 -29.35 3.57 12.41
CA ALA A 304 -29.96 2.52 13.22
C ALA A 304 -31.38 2.87 13.70
N ALA A 305 -31.71 4.15 13.89
CA ALA A 305 -33.04 4.63 14.27
C ALA A 305 -34.01 4.74 13.09
N TYR A 306 -33.51 4.84 11.85
CA TYR A 306 -34.37 4.94 10.66
C TYR A 306 -35.13 3.64 10.41
N PRO A 307 -36.46 3.68 10.24
CA PRO A 307 -37.21 2.52 9.74
C PRO A 307 -36.87 2.27 8.27
N GLN A 308 -37.11 1.04 7.77
CA GLN A 308 -36.80 0.69 6.38
C GLN A 308 -37.44 1.66 5.37
N SER A 309 -38.69 2.10 5.62
CA SER A 309 -39.39 3.05 4.75
C SER A 309 -38.70 4.42 4.61
N ALA A 310 -37.90 4.84 5.60
CA ALA A 310 -37.10 6.07 5.50
C ALA A 310 -35.76 5.80 4.80
N ARG A 311 -35.15 4.63 5.07
CA ARG A 311 -33.92 4.20 4.40
C ARG A 311 -34.10 4.03 2.89
N ASP A 312 -35.27 3.54 2.48
CA ASP A 312 -35.62 3.34 1.08
C ASP A 312 -35.75 4.66 0.30
N LEU A 313 -36.00 5.78 0.98
CA LEU A 313 -36.07 7.12 0.37
C LEU A 313 -34.69 7.77 0.21
N VAL A 314 -33.64 7.24 0.85
CA VAL A 314 -32.28 7.80 0.76
C VAL A 314 -31.56 7.16 -0.42
N ASP A 315 -31.18 7.96 -1.41
CA ASP A 315 -30.44 7.52 -2.59
C ASP A 315 -28.93 7.53 -2.34
N ARG A 316 -28.45 8.53 -1.61
CA ARG A 316 -27.04 8.66 -1.22
C ARG A 316 -26.85 8.92 0.27
N MET A 317 -25.87 8.24 0.85
CA MET A 317 -25.41 8.48 2.21
C MET A 317 -24.35 9.58 2.25
N ASN A 318 -24.61 10.64 3.01
CA ASN A 318 -23.65 11.71 3.29
C ASN A 318 -23.19 11.67 4.76
N VAL A 319 -21.88 11.81 4.99
CA VAL A 319 -21.28 11.83 6.33
C VAL A 319 -20.04 12.72 6.40
N HIS A 320 -19.86 13.42 7.52
CA HIS A 320 -18.69 14.26 7.78
C HIS A 320 -17.67 13.50 8.64
N THR A 321 -16.43 13.99 8.70
CA THR A 321 -15.34 13.33 9.44
C THR A 321 -14.65 14.21 10.47
N TYR A 322 -15.37 15.20 11.03
CA TYR A 322 -14.88 16.02 12.16
C TYR A 322 -14.55 15.15 13.39
N GLY A 323 -15.38 14.12 13.62
CA GLY A 323 -15.04 12.95 14.42
C GLY A 323 -14.81 11.73 13.51
N THR A 324 -13.96 10.79 13.92
CA THR A 324 -13.53 9.67 13.06
C THR A 324 -13.89 8.30 13.59
N GLY A 325 -14.53 8.23 14.75
CA GLY A 325 -15.05 6.96 15.28
C GLY A 325 -16.04 6.34 14.30
N ASP A 326 -16.08 5.01 14.23
CA ASP A 326 -17.05 4.24 13.44
C ASP A 326 -17.04 4.42 11.90
N ARG A 327 -16.00 4.98 11.28
CA ARG A 327 -15.89 5.06 9.79
C ARG A 327 -16.14 3.73 9.09
N LEU A 328 -15.48 2.66 9.57
CA LEU A 328 -15.68 1.32 9.03
C LEU A 328 -17.14 0.85 9.14
N ALA A 329 -17.85 1.22 10.20
CA ALA A 329 -19.25 0.87 10.36
C ALA A 329 -20.12 1.63 9.34
N VAL A 330 -19.82 2.89 9.04
CA VAL A 330 -20.56 3.65 8.01
C VAL A 330 -20.31 3.09 6.61
N ARG A 331 -19.06 2.77 6.26
CA ARG A 331 -18.75 2.03 5.02
C ARG A 331 -19.58 0.76 4.92
N ASP A 332 -19.56 -0.05 5.98
CA ASP A 332 -20.21 -1.35 5.99
C ASP A 332 -21.74 -1.21 5.88
N LEU A 333 -22.34 -0.20 6.52
CA LEU A 333 -23.77 0.13 6.39
C LEU A 333 -24.13 0.60 4.98
N ALA A 334 -23.29 1.41 4.33
CA ALA A 334 -23.53 1.85 2.96
C ALA A 334 -23.48 0.69 1.96
N LYS A 335 -22.49 -0.20 2.09
CA LYS A 335 -22.41 -1.45 1.30
C LYS A 335 -23.54 -2.42 1.61
N GLN A 336 -24.00 -2.48 2.86
CA GLN A 336 -25.13 -3.31 3.29
C GLN A 336 -26.45 -2.81 2.69
N ALA A 337 -26.66 -1.50 2.73
CA ALA A 337 -27.85 -0.85 2.17
C ALA A 337 -27.78 -0.73 0.64
N ASP A 338 -26.63 -1.02 0.05
CA ASP A 338 -26.36 -0.88 -1.38
C ASP A 338 -26.51 0.58 -1.87
N LYS A 339 -26.09 1.53 -1.03
CA LYS A 339 -26.22 2.98 -1.26
C LYS A 339 -24.87 3.67 -1.40
N ASP A 340 -24.79 4.63 -2.31
CA ASP A 340 -23.60 5.45 -2.49
C ASP A 340 -23.24 6.20 -1.21
N LEU A 341 -21.95 6.49 -1.03
CA LEU A 341 -21.42 7.12 0.18
C LEU A 341 -20.48 8.25 -0.20
N TRP A 342 -20.77 9.46 0.27
CA TRP A 342 -19.86 10.59 0.22
C TRP A 342 -19.30 10.89 1.60
N MET A 343 -18.01 11.20 1.63
CA MET A 343 -17.46 12.03 2.70
C MET A 343 -17.79 13.47 2.28
N SER A 344 -18.86 14.04 2.82
CA SER A 344 -19.54 15.22 2.26
C SER A 344 -19.08 16.56 2.85
N GLU A 345 -18.32 16.54 3.95
CA GLU A 345 -17.77 17.76 4.55
C GLU A 345 -16.61 17.45 5.50
N ILE A 346 -15.49 18.14 5.27
CA ILE A 346 -14.43 18.27 6.26
C ILE A 346 -13.52 19.44 5.91
N GLU A 347 -12.86 19.97 6.94
CA GLU A 347 -11.71 20.85 6.83
C GLU A 347 -10.98 20.83 8.21
N GLY A 348 -9.82 21.48 8.38
CA GLY A 348 -9.20 21.49 9.72
C GLY A 348 -7.93 22.31 9.90
N ASN A 349 -7.40 22.26 11.13
CA ASN A 349 -6.18 22.94 11.54
C ASN A 349 -5.29 22.03 12.42
N TRP A 350 -4.05 21.81 12.00
CA TRP A 350 -3.09 20.91 12.67
C TRP A 350 -1.85 21.64 13.22
N VAL A 351 -1.83 22.97 13.17
CA VAL A 351 -0.72 23.79 13.67
C VAL A 351 -1.22 24.81 14.69
N GLN A 352 -0.35 25.22 15.62
CA GLN A 352 -0.69 26.26 16.57
C GLN A 352 -0.40 27.65 15.98
N GLY A 353 -1.43 28.50 15.97
CA GLY A 353 -1.34 29.85 15.42
C GLY A 353 -1.35 29.88 13.89
N TRP A 354 -1.54 31.07 13.34
CA TRP A 354 -1.44 31.34 11.91
C TRP A 354 -0.03 31.01 11.39
N ASN A 355 0.06 30.04 10.49
CA ASN A 355 1.30 29.64 9.83
C ASN A 355 0.99 28.97 8.47
N PRO A 356 0.76 29.75 7.41
CA PRO A 356 0.30 29.23 6.13
C PRO A 356 1.39 28.44 5.37
N THR A 357 2.66 28.55 5.77
CA THR A 357 3.76 27.79 5.11
C THR A 357 4.05 26.47 5.78
N SER A 358 3.58 26.21 7.02
CA SER A 358 3.92 24.98 7.72
C SER A 358 3.39 23.74 7.00
N ILE A 359 4.29 22.82 6.64
CA ILE A 359 3.89 21.56 6.02
C ILE A 359 3.10 20.66 6.97
N GLU A 360 3.22 20.82 8.29
CA GLU A 360 2.46 20.04 9.27
C GLU A 360 0.94 20.20 9.08
N ASN A 361 0.48 21.38 8.65
CA ASN A 361 -0.93 21.58 8.33
C ASN A 361 -1.35 20.77 7.09
N GLY A 362 -0.47 20.72 6.08
CA GLY A 362 -0.65 19.91 4.87
C GLY A 362 -0.60 18.40 5.13
N LEU A 363 0.33 17.95 5.98
CA LEU A 363 0.43 16.55 6.42
C LEU A 363 -0.82 16.12 7.20
N GLY A 364 -1.39 17.04 8.00
CA GLY A 364 -2.63 16.81 8.74
C GLY A 364 -3.83 16.53 7.83
N ILE A 365 -4.07 17.39 6.84
CA ILE A 365 -5.18 17.18 5.88
C ILE A 365 -4.92 15.98 4.95
N ALA A 366 -3.67 15.76 4.51
CA ALA A 366 -3.31 14.61 3.69
C ALA A 366 -3.55 13.28 4.43
N GLY A 367 -3.23 13.23 5.73
CA GLY A 367 -3.56 12.10 6.58
C GLY A 367 -5.07 11.89 6.73
N ARG A 368 -5.84 12.98 6.89
CA ARG A 368 -7.31 12.92 6.94
C ARG A 368 -7.91 12.34 5.66
N ILE A 369 -7.50 12.84 4.49
CA ILE A 369 -7.93 12.33 3.18
C ILE A 369 -7.58 10.85 3.05
N THR A 370 -6.34 10.48 3.36
CA THR A 370 -5.86 9.09 3.26
C THR A 370 -6.70 8.13 4.11
N ASP A 371 -6.97 8.50 5.36
CA ASP A 371 -7.79 7.66 6.26
C ASP A 371 -9.25 7.58 5.80
N ASP A 372 -9.83 8.70 5.34
CA ASP A 372 -11.21 8.72 4.83
C ASP A 372 -11.36 7.80 3.61
N LEU A 373 -10.48 7.94 2.61
CA LEU A 373 -10.52 7.09 1.42
C LEU A 373 -10.33 5.61 1.74
N ARG A 374 -9.42 5.27 2.67
CA ARG A 374 -9.12 3.88 3.05
C ARG A 374 -10.22 3.24 3.91
N GLU A 375 -10.86 4.00 4.80
CA GLU A 375 -11.77 3.45 5.81
C GLU A 375 -13.25 3.63 5.47
N LEU A 376 -13.63 4.77 4.89
CA LEU A 376 -15.01 4.99 4.44
C LEU A 376 -15.25 4.37 3.06
N GLU A 377 -14.22 4.30 2.22
CA GLU A 377 -14.34 3.93 0.79
C GLU A 377 -15.47 4.72 0.09
N PRO A 378 -15.45 6.08 0.16
CA PRO A 378 -16.49 6.90 -0.42
C PRO A 378 -16.31 7.02 -1.95
N LYS A 379 -17.40 7.33 -2.67
CA LYS A 379 -17.34 7.69 -4.09
C LYS A 379 -16.85 9.12 -4.32
N ALA A 380 -17.04 10.00 -3.35
CA ALA A 380 -16.54 11.37 -3.40
C ALA A 380 -16.02 11.85 -2.04
N TRP A 381 -15.13 12.85 -2.09
CA TRP A 381 -14.58 13.52 -0.92
C TRP A 381 -14.72 15.04 -1.09
N VAL A 382 -15.52 15.66 -0.21
CA VAL A 382 -15.99 17.03 -0.38
C VAL A 382 -15.52 17.91 0.78
N LEU A 383 -14.79 18.97 0.44
CA LEU A 383 -14.41 20.00 1.39
C LEU A 383 -15.65 20.74 1.91
N TRP A 384 -15.56 21.28 3.13
CA TRP A 384 -16.57 22.23 3.61
C TRP A 384 -16.59 23.50 2.74
N GLN A 385 -15.83 24.51 3.15
CA GLN A 385 -15.38 25.60 2.30
C GLN A 385 -13.86 25.68 2.41
N PRO A 386 -13.10 25.40 1.35
CA PRO A 386 -11.66 25.56 1.36
C PRO A 386 -11.27 27.04 1.41
N VAL A 387 -12.19 27.95 1.07
CA VAL A 387 -12.00 29.39 1.11
C VAL A 387 -12.40 29.94 2.47
N GLU A 388 -11.44 30.46 3.24
CA GLU A 388 -11.68 31.02 4.56
C GLU A 388 -11.37 32.52 4.66
N ASP A 389 -12.01 33.17 5.63
CA ASP A 389 -11.82 34.59 5.91
C ASP A 389 -10.39 34.88 6.38
N TYR A 390 -9.59 35.49 5.49
CA TYR A 390 -8.17 35.70 5.72
C TYR A 390 -7.91 36.52 6.99
N TYR A 391 -8.66 37.60 7.21
CA TYR A 391 -8.53 38.39 8.43
C TYR A 391 -8.80 37.56 9.69
N ASN A 392 -9.85 36.73 9.69
CA ASN A 392 -10.20 35.89 10.83
C ASN A 392 -9.12 34.84 11.10
N MET A 393 -8.55 34.25 10.06
CA MET A 393 -7.50 33.23 10.18
C MET A 393 -6.16 33.82 10.64
N GLU A 394 -5.79 35.01 10.14
CA GLU A 394 -4.51 35.67 10.44
C GLU A 394 -4.48 36.31 11.84
N LYS A 395 -5.57 36.94 12.29
CA LYS A 395 -5.56 37.74 13.52
C LYS A 395 -5.74 36.91 14.79
N ALA A 396 -5.04 37.31 15.85
CA ALA A 396 -5.20 36.75 17.19
C ALA A 396 -6.54 37.13 17.83
N PRO A 397 -7.07 36.27 18.74
CA PRO A 397 -8.21 36.64 19.58
C PRO A 397 -7.97 37.97 20.32
N PRO A 398 -8.99 38.84 20.46
CA PRO A 398 -10.38 38.63 20.07
C PRO A 398 -10.73 39.05 18.63
N LYS A 399 -9.76 39.46 17.81
CA LYS A 399 -10.01 39.98 16.45
C LYS A 399 -10.20 38.88 15.40
N GLY A 400 -9.56 37.74 15.62
CA GLY A 400 -9.68 36.55 14.79
C GLY A 400 -9.39 35.31 15.61
N GLU A 401 -9.25 34.18 14.94
CA GLU A 401 -9.08 32.86 15.54
C GLU A 401 -7.63 32.40 15.57
N ASN A 402 -6.74 32.98 14.75
CA ASN A 402 -5.32 32.60 14.64
C ASN A 402 -5.15 31.12 14.30
N LEU A 403 -5.82 30.69 13.23
CA LEU A 403 -5.93 29.31 12.75
C LEU A 403 -5.67 29.24 11.26
N ASN A 404 -5.43 28.04 10.74
CA ASN A 404 -5.20 27.77 9.31
C ASN A 404 -6.30 26.85 8.77
N TRP A 405 -7.56 27.17 9.12
CA TRP A 405 -8.71 26.33 8.83
C TRP A 405 -8.96 26.19 7.34
N GLY A 406 -8.84 27.23 6.51
CA GLY A 406 -9.00 27.09 5.06
C GLY A 406 -7.75 26.58 4.34
N SER A 407 -7.90 26.28 3.06
CA SER A 407 -6.81 25.98 2.12
C SER A 407 -6.50 27.18 1.20
N VAL A 408 -7.51 28.00 0.95
CA VAL A 408 -7.46 29.27 0.22
C VAL A 408 -7.98 30.37 1.15
N PHE A 409 -7.42 31.57 1.11
CA PHE A 409 -7.80 32.66 1.99
C PHE A 409 -8.07 33.95 1.22
N ILE A 410 -9.15 34.62 1.60
CA ILE A 410 -9.53 35.94 1.10
C ILE A 410 -10.27 36.67 2.22
N ASP A 411 -10.13 37.99 2.35
CA ASP A 411 -10.93 38.73 3.33
C ASP A 411 -12.42 38.71 2.88
N LEU A 412 -13.33 38.21 3.73
CA LEU A 412 -14.77 38.10 3.40
C LEU A 412 -15.56 39.40 3.63
N ASP A 413 -14.88 40.54 3.77
CA ASP A 413 -15.47 41.87 3.99
C ASP A 413 -14.87 42.96 3.09
N CYS A 414 -14.50 42.64 1.85
CA CYS A 414 -13.95 43.61 0.90
C CYS A 414 -15.01 44.61 0.44
N LYS A 415 -14.63 45.89 0.40
CA LYS A 415 -15.47 47.00 -0.09
C LYS A 415 -14.65 47.95 -0.97
N PRO A 416 -15.30 48.68 -1.90
CA PRO A 416 -14.63 49.67 -2.73
C PRO A 416 -14.23 50.92 -1.92
N TYR A 417 -13.00 51.40 -2.11
CA TYR A 417 -12.47 52.66 -1.60
C TYR A 417 -11.93 53.48 -2.76
N GLN A 418 -12.09 54.81 -2.70
CA GLN A 418 -11.57 55.71 -3.71
C GLN A 418 -10.18 56.21 -3.30
N GLU A 419 -9.14 55.79 -4.03
CA GLU A 419 -7.74 56.13 -3.77
C GLU A 419 -7.06 56.63 -5.05
N GLY A 420 -6.43 57.80 -5.02
CA GLY A 420 -5.68 58.33 -6.17
C GLY A 420 -6.51 58.52 -7.45
N GLY A 421 -7.85 58.58 -7.36
CA GLY A 421 -8.75 58.67 -8.50
C GLY A 421 -9.16 57.32 -9.11
N ALA A 422 -8.83 56.21 -8.46
CA ALA A 422 -9.25 54.86 -8.84
C ALA A 422 -10.00 54.17 -7.69
N GLU A 423 -10.88 53.24 -8.04
CA GLU A 423 -11.52 52.34 -7.08
C GLU A 423 -10.57 51.18 -6.75
N VAL A 424 -10.35 50.92 -5.47
CA VAL A 424 -9.58 49.78 -4.96
C VAL A 424 -10.37 49.07 -3.87
N TRP A 425 -10.38 47.74 -3.89
CA TRP A 425 -11.14 46.94 -2.94
C TRP A 425 -10.29 46.50 -1.76
N LYS A 426 -10.74 46.80 -0.54
CA LYS A 426 -10.00 46.54 0.71
C LYS A 426 -10.94 46.01 1.79
N SER A 427 -10.41 45.19 2.70
CA SER A 427 -11.16 44.71 3.87
C SER A 427 -11.51 45.87 4.80
N VAL A 428 -12.78 45.99 5.16
CA VAL A 428 -13.26 47.01 6.10
C VAL A 428 -12.55 46.89 7.45
N ARG A 429 -12.35 45.67 7.95
CA ARG A 429 -11.63 45.41 9.20
C ARG A 429 -10.15 45.81 9.13
N ARG A 430 -9.46 45.57 8.01
CA ARG A 430 -8.06 46.01 7.83
C ARG A 430 -7.94 47.53 7.75
N VAL A 431 -8.88 48.20 7.10
CA VAL A 431 -8.95 49.68 7.08
C VAL A 431 -9.21 50.23 8.48
N ALA A 432 -10.10 49.61 9.25
CA ALA A 432 -10.36 49.98 10.64
C ALA A 432 -9.10 49.82 11.51
N ASP A 433 -8.36 48.71 11.36
CA ASP A 433 -7.08 48.49 12.03
C ASP A 433 -6.00 49.52 11.65
N ALA A 434 -6.08 50.06 10.43
CA ALA A 434 -5.24 51.16 9.94
C ALA A 434 -5.71 52.56 10.41
N GLY A 435 -6.66 52.62 11.37
CA GLY A 435 -7.19 53.87 11.90
C GLY A 435 -8.20 54.56 10.99
N GLY A 436 -8.83 53.80 10.08
CA GLY A 436 -9.79 54.31 9.08
C GLY A 436 -9.14 54.87 7.80
N ASP A 437 -7.81 54.84 7.70
CA ASP A 437 -7.06 55.29 6.52
C ASP A 437 -6.89 54.14 5.52
N SER A 438 -7.71 54.13 4.46
CA SER A 438 -7.72 53.04 3.49
C SER A 438 -6.37 52.90 2.77
N THR A 439 -5.61 53.99 2.58
CA THR A 439 -4.32 53.98 1.87
C THR A 439 -3.23 53.18 2.61
N LYS A 440 -3.45 52.87 3.89
CA LYS A 440 -2.56 52.08 4.74
C LYS A 440 -2.97 50.61 4.88
N ALA A 441 -4.13 50.23 4.35
CA ALA A 441 -4.58 48.83 4.32
C ALA A 441 -4.21 48.17 2.98
N PRO A 442 -3.89 46.85 2.98
CA PRO A 442 -3.64 46.12 1.76
C PRO A 442 -4.90 46.00 0.89
N VAL A 443 -4.70 45.84 -0.42
CA VAL A 443 -5.76 45.46 -1.36
C VAL A 443 -6.16 44.01 -1.08
N CYS A 444 -7.45 43.71 -1.23
CA CYS A 444 -7.93 42.33 -1.12
C CYS A 444 -7.27 41.45 -2.20
N GLY A 445 -6.86 40.25 -1.80
CA GLY A 445 -6.22 39.27 -2.67
C GLY A 445 -6.48 37.86 -2.17
N VAL A 446 -6.21 36.88 -3.04
CA VAL A 446 -6.33 35.45 -2.73
C VAL A 446 -4.96 34.91 -2.32
N GLU A 447 -4.93 34.23 -1.18
CA GLU A 447 -3.72 33.58 -0.65
C GLU A 447 -3.94 32.07 -0.57
N THR A 448 -2.88 31.28 -0.73
CA THR A 448 -2.91 29.81 -0.57
C THR A 448 -1.90 29.36 0.47
N ASN A 449 -2.03 28.11 0.94
CA ASN A 449 -1.16 27.57 1.99
C ASN A 449 -0.67 26.15 1.69
N SER A 450 0.05 25.57 2.65
CA SER A 450 0.54 24.19 2.54
C SER A 450 -0.56 23.14 2.41
N LYS A 451 -1.80 23.38 2.89
CA LYS A 451 -2.92 22.45 2.67
C LYS A 451 -3.40 22.46 1.24
N PHE A 452 -3.55 23.64 0.65
CA PHE A 452 -3.82 23.76 -0.79
C PHE A 452 -2.81 22.95 -1.61
N ASN A 453 -1.52 23.05 -1.27
CA ASN A 453 -0.48 22.29 -1.95
C ASN A 453 -0.63 20.77 -1.81
N THR A 454 -0.89 20.29 -0.59
CA THR A 454 -0.97 18.84 -0.33
C THR A 454 -2.29 18.22 -0.78
N ILE A 455 -3.41 18.97 -0.79
CA ILE A 455 -4.68 18.49 -1.34
C ILE A 455 -4.52 18.19 -2.83
N ARG A 456 -3.76 19.02 -3.56
CA ARG A 456 -3.48 18.82 -4.99
C ARG A 456 -2.72 17.52 -5.30
N ASN A 457 -2.03 16.90 -4.33
CA ASN A 457 -1.45 15.56 -4.53
C ASN A 457 -2.52 14.49 -4.77
N PHE A 458 -3.75 14.73 -4.30
CA PHE A 458 -4.88 13.84 -4.47
C PHE A 458 -5.75 14.28 -5.65
N THR A 459 -6.23 15.52 -5.65
CA THR A 459 -7.19 16.00 -6.65
C THR A 459 -6.66 15.96 -8.07
N LYS A 460 -5.34 16.09 -8.26
CA LYS A 460 -4.71 16.05 -9.59
C LYS A 460 -4.42 14.65 -10.13
N PHE A 461 -4.44 13.63 -9.27
CA PHE A 461 -3.92 12.31 -9.63
C PHE A 461 -4.89 11.16 -9.34
N ILE A 462 -5.94 11.40 -8.56
CA ILE A 462 -7.09 10.51 -8.41
C ILE A 462 -8.27 11.27 -9.02
N GLN A 463 -8.65 10.89 -10.23
CA GLN A 463 -9.63 11.61 -11.04
C GLN A 463 -10.97 10.89 -11.05
N GLU A 464 -11.99 11.56 -11.60
CA GLU A 464 -13.27 10.95 -11.89
C GLU A 464 -13.11 9.68 -12.75
N GLY A 465 -13.80 8.61 -12.37
CA GLY A 465 -13.73 7.30 -13.00
C GLY A 465 -12.61 6.39 -12.47
N ASP A 466 -11.64 6.90 -11.73
CA ASP A 466 -10.60 6.06 -11.11
C ASP A 466 -11.23 5.15 -10.05
N HIS A 467 -10.57 4.03 -9.73
CA HIS A 467 -11.06 3.12 -8.70
C HIS A 467 -10.08 3.03 -7.54
N LEU A 468 -10.54 3.37 -6.33
CA LEU A 468 -9.74 3.22 -5.11
C LEU A 468 -9.40 1.74 -4.89
N ILE A 469 -8.14 1.44 -4.56
CA ILE A 469 -7.68 0.08 -4.28
C ILE A 469 -7.02 -0.01 -2.91
N ALA A 470 -7.12 -1.18 -2.27
CA ALA A 470 -6.52 -1.39 -0.96
C ALA A 470 -4.97 -1.35 -1.02
N VAL A 471 -4.33 -0.86 0.05
CA VAL A 471 -2.88 -0.77 0.17
C VAL A 471 -2.44 -1.11 1.60
N ASP A 472 -1.33 -1.82 1.76
CA ASP A 472 -0.87 -2.37 3.05
C ASP A 472 -0.14 -1.37 3.97
N ASP A 473 -0.20 -0.08 3.65
CA ASP A 473 0.40 1.02 4.42
C ASP A 473 -0.65 2.07 4.78
N ALA A 474 -0.81 2.34 6.08
CA ALA A 474 -1.82 3.27 6.59
C ALA A 474 -1.52 4.75 6.28
N ALA A 475 -0.31 5.10 5.85
CA ALA A 475 0.04 6.46 5.42
C ALA A 475 -0.13 6.66 3.91
N THR A 476 -0.78 5.71 3.23
CA THR A 476 -0.89 5.65 1.78
C THR A 476 -2.34 5.39 1.34
N THR A 477 -2.73 5.99 0.22
CA THR A 477 -3.90 5.60 -0.57
C THR A 477 -3.47 5.29 -2.01
N ALA A 478 -4.27 4.51 -2.73
CA ALA A 478 -3.98 4.14 -4.10
C ALA A 478 -5.26 4.00 -4.93
N ALA A 479 -5.15 4.23 -6.23
CA ALA A 479 -6.23 4.03 -7.19
C ALA A 479 -5.70 3.45 -8.50
N THR A 480 -6.47 2.60 -9.16
CA THR A 480 -6.24 2.27 -10.58
C THR A 480 -6.94 3.28 -11.47
N ARG A 481 -6.30 3.67 -12.56
CA ARG A 481 -6.86 4.68 -13.46
C ARG A 481 -8.02 4.13 -14.29
N ALA A 482 -9.03 4.96 -14.53
CA ALA A 482 -10.23 4.60 -15.30
C ALA A 482 -9.90 4.03 -16.69
N ASP A 483 -8.88 4.59 -17.34
CA ASP A 483 -8.44 4.21 -18.69
C ASP A 483 -7.60 2.92 -18.74
N GLY A 484 -7.28 2.33 -17.58
CA GLY A 484 -6.45 1.14 -17.45
C GLY A 484 -4.97 1.35 -17.80
N SER A 485 -4.52 2.60 -17.94
CA SER A 485 -3.13 2.94 -18.29
C SER A 485 -2.14 2.66 -17.16
N GLY A 486 -2.63 2.62 -15.92
CA GLY A 486 -1.77 2.57 -14.75
C GLY A 486 -2.49 2.74 -13.42
N ALA A 487 -1.74 3.22 -12.43
CA ALA A 487 -2.21 3.44 -11.08
C ALA A 487 -1.59 4.71 -10.48
N THR A 488 -2.25 5.26 -9.47
CA THR A 488 -1.76 6.36 -8.64
C THR A 488 -1.58 5.85 -7.22
N VAL A 489 -0.48 6.23 -6.58
CA VAL A 489 -0.24 5.97 -5.15
C VAL A 489 0.15 7.27 -4.46
N VAL A 490 -0.57 7.71 -3.43
CA VAL A 490 -0.25 8.93 -2.67
C VAL A 490 0.23 8.55 -1.28
N HIS A 491 1.47 8.86 -0.95
CA HIS A 491 2.13 8.51 0.32
C HIS A 491 2.52 9.75 1.13
N THR A 492 2.23 9.71 2.45
CA THR A 492 2.57 10.79 3.39
C THR A 492 3.74 10.40 4.29
N ASN A 493 4.90 11.03 4.13
CA ASN A 493 6.02 10.88 5.07
C ASN A 493 6.01 11.98 6.13
N THR A 494 5.48 11.66 7.31
CA THR A 494 5.41 12.58 8.46
C THR A 494 6.69 12.65 9.28
N THR A 495 7.71 11.84 8.97
CA THR A 495 8.97 11.80 9.73
C THR A 495 9.87 12.98 9.38
N THR A 496 10.83 13.27 10.25
CA THR A 496 11.85 14.32 10.02
C THR A 496 13.04 13.82 9.20
N ALA A 497 13.00 12.57 8.71
CA ALA A 497 14.03 11.97 7.87
C ALA A 497 13.46 11.61 6.49
N GLU A 498 14.32 11.60 5.48
CA GLU A 498 13.97 10.98 4.20
C GLU A 498 13.73 9.47 4.39
N ARG A 499 12.92 8.88 3.50
CA ARG A 499 12.62 7.45 3.53
C ARG A 499 12.76 6.85 2.15
N THR A 500 13.20 5.60 2.10
CA THR A 500 13.20 4.81 0.87
C THR A 500 11.88 4.08 0.75
N VAL A 501 11.06 4.42 -0.24
CA VAL A 501 9.81 3.72 -0.55
C VAL A 501 10.07 2.69 -1.64
N THR A 502 9.76 1.42 -1.35
CA THR A 502 9.70 0.35 -2.35
C THR A 502 8.24 0.10 -2.69
N LEU A 503 7.84 0.48 -3.90
CA LEU A 503 6.54 0.12 -4.47
C LEU A 503 6.63 -1.33 -4.94
N ASP A 504 5.82 -2.20 -4.35
CA ASP A 504 5.67 -3.60 -4.70
C ASP A 504 4.42 -3.79 -5.56
N LEU A 505 4.65 -4.02 -6.86
CA LEU A 505 3.65 -4.14 -7.90
C LEU A 505 3.39 -5.61 -8.24
N SER A 506 3.72 -6.53 -7.31
CA SER A 506 3.51 -7.97 -7.46
C SER A 506 2.05 -8.38 -7.59
N ARG A 507 1.12 -7.56 -7.07
CA ARG A 507 -0.33 -7.83 -7.12
C ARG A 507 -1.02 -7.40 -8.41
N PHE A 508 -0.34 -6.65 -9.28
CA PHE A 508 -0.83 -6.39 -10.64
C PHE A 508 -0.67 -7.63 -11.52
N GLY A 509 -1.53 -7.85 -12.50
CA GLY A 509 -1.36 -8.98 -13.42
C GLY A 509 -0.16 -8.77 -14.34
N THR A 510 -0.12 -7.60 -14.96
CA THR A 510 0.82 -7.25 -16.03
C THR A 510 1.64 -6.01 -15.66
N ILE A 511 2.92 -6.04 -16.02
CA ILE A 511 3.80 -4.86 -16.05
C ILE A 511 4.36 -4.76 -17.47
N ALA A 512 4.03 -3.68 -18.17
CA ALA A 512 4.42 -3.39 -19.54
C ALA A 512 5.94 -3.19 -19.67
N GLU A 513 6.46 -3.32 -20.89
CA GLU A 513 7.84 -2.95 -21.17
C GLU A 513 7.99 -1.42 -21.10
N GLY A 514 8.99 -0.94 -20.38
CA GLY A 514 9.19 0.50 -20.18
C GLY A 514 8.28 1.13 -19.14
N ALA A 515 7.48 0.33 -18.41
CA ALA A 515 6.67 0.81 -17.29
C ALA A 515 7.55 1.56 -16.27
N ASP A 516 7.06 2.70 -15.77
CA ASP A 516 7.80 3.58 -14.88
C ASP A 516 6.92 4.19 -13.79
N VAL A 517 7.58 4.82 -12.83
CA VAL A 517 6.97 5.59 -11.76
C VAL A 517 7.51 7.01 -11.80
N THR A 518 6.63 7.99 -11.96
CA THR A 518 6.96 9.42 -11.88
C THR A 518 6.52 9.99 -10.52
N PRO A 519 7.46 10.38 -9.63
CA PRO A 519 7.12 10.97 -8.34
C PRO A 519 6.83 12.48 -8.44
N TYR A 520 5.74 12.93 -7.84
CA TYR A 520 5.37 14.34 -7.66
C TYR A 520 5.40 14.68 -6.17
N VAL A 521 6.34 15.53 -5.77
CA VAL A 521 6.68 15.74 -4.37
C VAL A 521 6.23 17.12 -3.90
N THR A 522 5.47 17.15 -2.80
CA THR A 522 5.11 18.38 -2.08
C THR A 522 5.82 18.43 -0.73
N THR A 523 6.57 19.51 -0.49
CA THR A 523 7.20 19.80 0.81
C THR A 523 6.84 21.21 1.27
N GLN A 524 7.35 21.60 2.46
CA GLN A 524 7.15 22.93 3.01
C GLN A 524 7.50 24.04 2.00
N ALA A 525 6.59 25.00 1.86
CA ALA A 525 6.83 26.20 1.06
C ALA A 525 8.04 26.99 1.57
N ALA A 526 8.83 27.55 0.65
CA ALA A 526 10.03 28.31 1.00
C ALA A 526 9.71 29.63 1.73
N SER A 527 8.57 30.25 1.42
CA SER A 527 8.09 31.48 2.07
C SER A 527 6.62 31.74 1.77
N VAL A 528 5.99 32.66 2.51
CA VAL A 528 4.61 33.11 2.24
C VAL A 528 4.47 33.75 0.86
N ALA A 529 5.53 34.39 0.33
CA ALA A 529 5.50 35.01 -0.99
C ALA A 529 5.60 34.00 -2.16
N ALA A 530 5.94 32.74 -1.88
CA ALA A 530 6.01 31.67 -2.86
C ALA A 530 5.34 30.41 -2.27
N PRO A 531 4.02 30.48 -1.97
CA PRO A 531 3.35 29.47 -1.17
C PRO A 531 3.29 28.12 -1.88
N THR A 532 3.31 28.08 -3.21
CA THR A 532 3.24 26.86 -4.03
C THR A 532 4.59 26.38 -4.58
N GLY A 533 5.70 27.08 -4.28
CA GLY A 533 6.99 26.87 -4.97
C GLY A 533 7.63 25.49 -4.78
N ASN A 534 7.21 24.73 -3.76
CA ASN A 534 7.67 23.37 -3.47
C ASN A 534 6.53 22.33 -3.55
N ALA A 535 5.40 22.69 -4.19
CA ALA A 535 4.25 21.80 -4.39
C ALA A 535 4.36 21.04 -5.72
N LEU A 536 3.97 19.77 -5.72
CA LEU A 536 3.91 18.91 -6.91
C LEU A 536 5.19 18.94 -7.76
N VAL A 537 6.36 19.02 -7.13
CA VAL A 537 7.62 19.03 -7.86
C VAL A 537 7.86 17.66 -8.48
N GLU A 538 7.66 17.58 -9.79
CA GLU A 538 7.93 16.40 -10.60
C GLU A 538 9.41 16.00 -10.46
N LYS A 539 9.64 14.70 -10.28
CA LYS A 539 10.96 14.07 -10.22
C LYS A 539 11.16 13.18 -11.43
N ALA A 540 12.43 12.86 -11.71
CA ALA A 540 12.76 11.97 -12.81
C ALA A 540 12.04 10.61 -12.66
N PRO A 541 11.44 10.08 -13.75
CA PRO A 541 10.82 8.77 -13.74
C PRO A 541 11.79 7.66 -13.33
N VAL A 542 11.30 6.69 -12.56
CA VAL A 542 12.02 5.50 -12.14
C VAL A 542 11.43 4.30 -12.85
N VAL A 543 12.22 3.65 -13.70
CA VAL A 543 11.80 2.43 -14.42
C VAL A 543 11.48 1.32 -13.44
N ILE A 544 10.34 0.65 -13.65
CA ILE A 544 9.92 -0.49 -12.85
C ILE A 544 10.75 -1.71 -13.23
N ASP A 545 11.33 -2.39 -12.22
CA ASP A 545 11.90 -3.71 -12.43
C ASP A 545 10.76 -4.71 -12.65
N ARG A 546 10.58 -5.16 -13.90
CA ARG A 546 9.49 -6.08 -14.27
C ARG A 546 9.64 -7.48 -13.68
N GLU A 547 10.86 -7.90 -13.34
CA GLU A 547 11.11 -9.23 -12.80
C GLU A 547 10.94 -9.23 -11.28
N ALA A 548 11.53 -8.24 -10.60
CA ALA A 548 11.28 -8.03 -9.17
C ALA A 548 9.87 -7.50 -8.90
N ARG A 549 9.22 -6.94 -9.92
CA ARG A 549 7.92 -6.25 -9.86
C ARG A 549 7.92 -5.09 -8.87
N THR A 550 9.03 -4.36 -8.80
CA THR A 550 9.22 -3.27 -7.81
C THR A 550 9.81 -2.02 -8.44
N ALA A 551 9.53 -0.87 -7.83
CA ALA A 551 10.25 0.38 -8.05
C ALA A 551 10.66 0.98 -6.69
N THR A 552 11.84 1.58 -6.62
CA THR A 552 12.35 2.18 -5.37
C THR A 552 12.57 3.68 -5.56
N VAL A 553 11.97 4.48 -4.69
CA VAL A 553 12.01 5.94 -4.73
C VAL A 553 12.33 6.49 -3.34
N THR A 554 13.25 7.45 -3.24
CA THR A 554 13.48 8.19 -1.99
C THR A 554 12.48 9.34 -1.88
N VAL A 555 11.70 9.37 -0.80
CA VAL A 555 10.78 10.46 -0.48
C VAL A 555 11.37 11.36 0.60
N PRO A 556 11.28 12.70 0.48
CA PRO A 556 11.84 13.60 1.50
C PRO A 556 11.16 13.47 2.85
N ALA A 557 11.85 13.92 3.91
CA ALA A 557 11.24 14.22 5.20
C ALA A 557 10.06 15.18 5.04
N LYS A 558 9.04 15.04 5.90
CA LYS A 558 7.89 15.96 5.98
C LYS A 558 7.31 16.28 4.60
N SER A 559 6.85 15.25 3.90
CA SER A 559 6.38 15.36 2.50
C SER A 559 5.11 14.56 2.22
N VAL A 560 4.39 14.99 1.20
CA VAL A 560 3.38 14.18 0.51
C VAL A 560 3.95 13.90 -0.89
N THR A 561 4.01 12.63 -1.28
CA THR A 561 4.52 12.22 -2.58
C THR A 561 3.46 11.41 -3.31
N THR A 562 3.11 11.84 -4.52
CA THR A 562 2.27 11.07 -5.43
C THR A 562 3.14 10.33 -6.43
N PHE A 563 2.97 9.03 -6.52
CA PHE A 563 3.60 8.17 -7.51
C PHE A 563 2.60 7.92 -8.64
N SER A 564 2.83 8.53 -9.78
CA SER A 564 2.11 8.23 -11.02
C SER A 564 2.77 7.02 -11.68
N ILE A 565 2.07 5.89 -11.77
CA ILE A 565 2.61 4.60 -12.21
C ILE A 565 2.02 4.25 -13.56
N ASP A 566 2.84 4.22 -14.60
CA ASP A 566 2.41 3.91 -15.96
C ASP A 566 2.77 2.48 -16.36
N GLY A 567 1.87 1.81 -17.08
CA GLY A 567 2.11 0.49 -17.64
C GLY A 567 1.90 -0.68 -16.68
N VAL A 568 1.08 -0.51 -15.64
CA VAL A 568 0.62 -1.61 -14.76
C VAL A 568 -0.88 -1.86 -14.96
N SER A 569 -1.29 -3.13 -15.01
CA SER A 569 -2.72 -3.46 -15.22
C SER A 569 -3.09 -4.86 -14.76
N GLY A 570 -4.40 -5.08 -14.57
CA GLY A 570 -4.99 -6.36 -14.18
C GLY A 570 -4.62 -6.80 -12.76
N VAL A 571 -5.13 -7.97 -12.37
CA VAL A 571 -4.93 -8.56 -11.04
C VAL A 571 -4.08 -9.81 -11.16
N ALA A 572 -3.08 -9.97 -10.31
CA ALA A 572 -2.26 -11.19 -10.27
C ALA A 572 -3.05 -12.37 -9.68
N ASP A 573 -2.81 -13.58 -10.19
CA ASP A 573 -3.30 -14.83 -9.59
C ASP A 573 -2.77 -15.06 -8.16
N THR A 574 -1.76 -14.31 -7.74
CA THR A 574 -1.20 -14.36 -6.37
C THR A 574 -1.74 -13.25 -5.47
N ALA A 575 -2.50 -12.29 -6.02
CA ALA A 575 -3.07 -11.20 -5.24
C ALA A 575 -4.09 -11.75 -4.22
N PRO A 576 -3.96 -11.44 -2.91
CA PRO A 576 -4.88 -11.94 -1.91
C PRO A 576 -6.31 -11.48 -2.20
N ALA A 577 -7.23 -12.42 -2.36
CA ALA A 577 -8.67 -12.19 -2.53
C ALA A 577 -9.44 -13.51 -2.32
N LEU A 578 -10.74 -13.41 -2.04
CA LEU A 578 -11.66 -14.54 -2.13
C LEU A 578 -12.13 -14.72 -3.59
N ARG A 579 -11.93 -15.89 -4.17
CA ARG A 579 -12.27 -16.20 -5.57
C ARG A 579 -13.40 -17.23 -5.65
N ASP A 580 -14.31 -17.03 -6.58
CA ASP A 580 -15.41 -17.98 -6.82
C ASP A 580 -14.88 -19.38 -7.10
N GLY A 581 -15.47 -20.39 -6.45
CA GLY A 581 -15.11 -21.80 -6.58
C GLY A 581 -13.80 -22.23 -5.90
N HIS A 582 -13.04 -21.31 -5.31
CA HIS A 582 -11.83 -21.65 -4.55
C HIS A 582 -12.17 -22.05 -3.11
N ASP A 583 -11.35 -22.95 -2.56
CA ASP A 583 -11.42 -23.39 -1.18
C ASP A 583 -10.44 -22.60 -0.30
N TYR A 584 -10.89 -22.14 0.86
CA TYR A 584 -10.09 -21.35 1.79
C TYR A 584 -10.14 -21.89 3.21
N GLN A 585 -9.03 -21.74 3.92
CA GLN A 585 -9.06 -21.57 5.38
C GLN A 585 -9.08 -20.07 5.71
N LEU A 586 -9.98 -19.65 6.60
CA LEU A 586 -10.02 -18.30 7.16
C LEU A 586 -9.35 -18.31 8.53
N VAL A 587 -8.20 -17.65 8.67
CA VAL A 587 -7.39 -17.68 9.90
C VAL A 587 -7.44 -16.34 10.62
N GLY A 588 -7.93 -16.32 11.86
CA GLY A 588 -8.09 -15.10 12.65
C GLY A 588 -6.73 -14.45 12.95
N THR A 589 -6.59 -13.17 12.63
CA THR A 589 -5.32 -12.43 12.76
C THR A 589 -4.82 -12.38 14.20
N GLN A 590 -5.72 -12.29 15.19
CA GLN A 590 -5.34 -12.21 16.60
C GLN A 590 -4.86 -13.53 17.22
N SER A 591 -5.40 -14.65 16.75
CA SER A 591 -5.29 -15.96 17.42
C SER A 591 -4.45 -16.94 16.62
N SER A 592 -4.23 -16.68 15.33
CA SER A 592 -3.67 -17.60 14.36
C SER A 592 -4.44 -18.93 14.27
N LYS A 593 -5.74 -18.90 14.60
CA LYS A 593 -6.66 -20.06 14.60
C LYS A 593 -7.67 -19.94 13.46
N ALA A 594 -8.09 -21.08 12.92
CA ALA A 594 -8.99 -21.14 11.77
C ALA A 594 -10.47 -21.06 12.19
N LEU A 595 -11.30 -20.40 11.38
CA LEU A 595 -12.75 -20.47 11.45
C LEU A 595 -13.21 -21.90 11.17
N THR A 596 -13.86 -22.51 12.16
CA THR A 596 -14.18 -23.94 12.15
C THR A 596 -15.69 -24.15 12.30
N ALA A 597 -16.27 -24.93 11.40
CA ALA A 597 -17.64 -25.39 11.49
C ALA A 597 -17.82 -26.34 12.70
N THR A 598 -18.85 -26.09 13.50
CA THR A 598 -19.27 -26.95 14.62
C THR A 598 -20.59 -27.65 14.28
N THR A 599 -21.28 -28.21 15.28
CA THR A 599 -22.59 -28.83 15.06
C THR A 599 -23.64 -27.85 14.55
N SER A 600 -23.65 -26.59 15.00
CA SER A 600 -24.69 -25.62 14.63
C SER A 600 -24.20 -24.20 14.32
N SER A 601 -22.97 -23.86 14.69
CA SER A 601 -22.37 -22.52 14.53
C SER A 601 -20.87 -22.62 14.20
N THR A 602 -20.11 -21.53 14.34
CA THR A 602 -18.64 -21.54 14.17
C THR A 602 -17.87 -21.21 15.44
N ALA A 603 -16.62 -21.65 15.48
CA ALA A 603 -15.65 -21.35 16.54
C ALA A 603 -14.24 -21.24 15.95
N ILE A 604 -13.30 -20.63 16.68
CA ILE A 604 -11.88 -20.69 16.31
C ILE A 604 -11.22 -21.94 16.87
N THR A 605 -10.51 -22.68 16.02
CA THR A 605 -9.69 -23.83 16.44
C THR A 605 -8.29 -23.80 15.83
N THR A 606 -7.34 -24.51 16.43
CA THR A 606 -5.99 -24.62 15.89
C THR A 606 -6.03 -25.14 14.45
N VAL A 607 -5.22 -24.56 13.56
CA VAL A 607 -5.15 -24.95 12.16
C VAL A 607 -4.93 -26.46 12.04
N ALA A 608 -5.74 -27.11 11.21
CA ALA A 608 -5.79 -28.55 11.07
C ALA A 608 -4.43 -29.16 10.68
N THR A 609 -4.12 -30.29 11.31
CA THR A 609 -2.98 -31.16 10.95
C THR A 609 -3.43 -32.54 10.45
N ASP A 610 -4.75 -32.78 10.42
CA ASP A 610 -5.42 -33.98 9.94
C ASP A 610 -6.62 -33.62 9.06
N SER A 611 -7.03 -34.53 8.18
CA SER A 611 -8.07 -34.27 7.18
C SER A 611 -9.48 -34.12 7.77
N ALA A 612 -9.78 -34.76 8.90
CA ALA A 612 -11.10 -34.67 9.52
C ALA A 612 -11.33 -33.28 10.14
N THR A 613 -10.28 -32.69 10.73
CA THR A 613 -10.30 -31.31 11.21
C THR A 613 -10.25 -30.33 10.03
N ALA A 614 -9.47 -30.63 8.99
CA ALA A 614 -9.33 -29.78 7.80
C ALA A 614 -10.66 -29.56 7.08
N ALA A 615 -11.49 -30.60 6.94
CA ALA A 615 -12.81 -30.49 6.34
C ALA A 615 -13.70 -29.45 7.06
N LYS A 616 -13.64 -29.39 8.39
CA LYS A 616 -14.39 -28.39 9.18
C LYS A 616 -13.87 -26.97 9.05
N GLN A 617 -12.65 -26.79 8.55
CA GLN A 617 -11.98 -25.51 8.40
C GLN A 617 -11.92 -25.05 6.93
N THR A 618 -12.42 -25.87 6.00
CA THR A 618 -12.42 -25.59 4.57
C THR A 618 -13.73 -24.94 4.16
N TRP A 619 -13.64 -23.78 3.52
CA TRP A 619 -14.76 -22.97 3.07
C TRP A 619 -14.64 -22.69 1.57
N THR A 620 -15.53 -23.27 0.78
CA THR A 620 -15.68 -22.97 -0.65
C THR A 620 -16.40 -21.63 -0.78
N VAL A 621 -15.80 -20.71 -1.54
CA VAL A 621 -16.35 -19.40 -1.83
C VAL A 621 -17.28 -19.48 -3.03
N HIS A 622 -18.46 -18.88 -2.90
CA HIS A 622 -19.40 -18.71 -4.01
C HIS A 622 -19.77 -17.25 -4.15
N GLU A 623 -19.38 -16.61 -5.25
CA GLU A 623 -19.63 -15.19 -5.51
C GLU A 623 -21.12 -14.95 -5.80
N VAL A 624 -21.65 -13.88 -5.20
CA VAL A 624 -23.02 -13.43 -5.39
C VAL A 624 -22.98 -12.34 -6.47
N PRO A 625 -23.96 -12.30 -7.40
CA PRO A 625 -24.06 -11.20 -8.36
C PRO A 625 -24.04 -9.84 -7.66
N ALA A 626 -23.46 -8.85 -8.34
CA ALA A 626 -23.40 -7.48 -7.87
C ALA A 626 -24.81 -6.89 -7.66
N GLY A 627 -24.90 -5.96 -6.71
CA GLY A 627 -26.08 -5.13 -6.47
C GLY A 627 -26.00 -3.80 -7.24
N GLU A 628 -26.65 -2.76 -6.71
CA GLU A 628 -26.55 -1.38 -7.19
C GLU A 628 -25.12 -0.83 -7.04
N ARG A 629 -24.45 -1.14 -5.91
CA ARG A 629 -23.01 -0.90 -5.77
C ARG A 629 -22.22 -2.05 -6.39
N GLU A 630 -21.83 -1.87 -7.65
CA GLU A 630 -21.26 -2.93 -8.48
C GLU A 630 -19.95 -3.51 -7.93
N ALA A 631 -19.11 -2.68 -7.31
CA ALA A 631 -17.84 -3.10 -6.73
C ALA A 631 -17.99 -3.77 -5.34
N THR A 632 -19.18 -3.71 -4.72
CA THR A 632 -19.44 -4.36 -3.44
C THR A 632 -19.48 -5.88 -3.59
N ARG A 633 -18.34 -6.53 -3.32
CA ARG A 633 -18.20 -7.98 -3.40
C ARG A 633 -18.94 -8.70 -2.27
N ARG A 634 -19.80 -9.63 -2.66
CA ARG A 634 -20.62 -10.46 -1.77
C ARG A 634 -20.35 -11.93 -2.05
N VAL A 635 -20.22 -12.71 -0.98
CA VAL A 635 -19.94 -14.16 -1.09
C VAL A 635 -20.84 -14.97 -0.18
N VAL A 636 -21.11 -16.21 -0.59
CA VAL A 636 -21.57 -17.29 0.27
C VAL A 636 -20.38 -18.18 0.59
N LEU A 637 -20.25 -18.59 1.85
CA LEU A 637 -19.21 -19.51 2.30
C LEU A 637 -19.85 -20.87 2.61
N GLU A 638 -19.52 -21.88 1.82
CA GLU A 638 -19.98 -23.26 2.00
C GLU A 638 -18.87 -24.09 2.67
N ASN A 639 -19.15 -24.73 3.80
CA ASN A 639 -18.20 -25.66 4.41
C ASN A 639 -18.11 -26.95 3.59
N ALA A 640 -17.00 -27.67 3.67
CA ALA A 640 -16.81 -28.96 3.00
C ALA A 640 -17.88 -30.03 3.36
N ASP A 641 -18.65 -29.86 4.44
CA ASP A 641 -19.79 -30.71 4.76
C ASP A 641 -21.12 -30.33 4.06
N GLY A 642 -21.10 -29.31 3.20
CA GLY A 642 -22.23 -28.84 2.38
C GLY A 642 -23.15 -27.83 3.06
N ARG A 643 -22.82 -27.38 4.28
CA ARG A 643 -23.60 -26.34 4.98
C ARG A 643 -23.02 -24.95 4.71
N VAL A 644 -23.90 -23.95 4.59
CA VAL A 644 -23.50 -22.56 4.37
C VAL A 644 -23.45 -21.77 5.68
N LEU A 645 -22.49 -20.84 5.77
CA LEU A 645 -22.36 -19.91 6.88
C LEU A 645 -23.43 -18.81 6.80
N GLY A 646 -24.28 -18.74 7.83
CA GLY A 646 -25.21 -17.65 8.05
C GLY A 646 -24.95 -16.90 9.36
N ALA A 647 -25.74 -15.85 9.57
CA ALA A 647 -25.83 -15.20 10.87
C ALA A 647 -27.27 -14.77 11.21
N THR A 648 -27.49 -14.57 12.50
CA THR A 648 -28.66 -13.94 13.11
C THR A 648 -28.19 -13.00 14.23
N SER A 649 -29.10 -12.26 14.85
CA SER A 649 -28.77 -11.47 16.05
C SER A 649 -28.26 -12.31 17.23
N ALA A 650 -28.45 -13.63 17.22
CA ALA A 650 -27.91 -14.56 18.21
C ALA A 650 -26.47 -15.04 17.93
N GLY A 651 -25.90 -14.71 16.76
CA GLY A 651 -24.56 -15.13 16.32
C GLY A 651 -24.57 -15.87 14.98
N THR A 652 -23.46 -16.55 14.66
CA THR A 652 -23.33 -17.37 13.45
C THR A 652 -24.13 -18.66 13.54
N ASP A 653 -24.60 -19.15 12.39
CA ASP A 653 -25.28 -20.43 12.26
C ASP A 653 -24.87 -21.17 10.97
N LEU A 654 -25.09 -22.48 10.92
CA LEU A 654 -24.78 -23.32 9.75
C LEU A 654 -26.07 -23.91 9.16
N ARG A 655 -26.33 -23.65 7.88
CA ARG A 655 -27.60 -23.98 7.23
C ARG A 655 -27.43 -25.03 6.13
N SER A 656 -28.28 -26.05 6.13
CA SER A 656 -28.35 -27.05 5.06
C SER A 656 -29.32 -26.59 3.98
N VAL A 657 -28.88 -25.65 3.14
CA VAL A 657 -29.62 -25.12 1.99
C VAL A 657 -28.74 -25.17 0.74
N SER A 658 -29.34 -25.15 -0.45
CA SER A 658 -28.54 -25.08 -1.68
C SER A 658 -27.81 -23.73 -1.79
N VAL A 659 -26.65 -23.72 -2.44
CA VAL A 659 -25.90 -22.49 -2.74
C VAL A 659 -26.78 -21.46 -3.44
N ALA A 660 -27.64 -21.87 -4.39
CA ALA A 660 -28.57 -20.96 -5.05
C ALA A 660 -29.56 -20.29 -4.08
N THR A 661 -30.07 -21.04 -3.08
CA THR A 661 -30.94 -20.48 -2.03
C THR A 661 -30.16 -19.52 -1.13
N ALA A 662 -28.92 -19.89 -0.76
CA ALA A 662 -28.04 -19.04 0.05
C ALA A 662 -27.67 -17.73 -0.68
N LYS A 663 -27.39 -17.80 -1.98
CA LYS A 663 -27.16 -16.64 -2.85
C LYS A 663 -28.38 -15.75 -2.98
N ALA A 664 -29.59 -16.18 -2.60
CA ALA A 664 -30.81 -15.37 -2.62
C ALA A 664 -31.19 -14.78 -1.24
N ALA A 665 -30.48 -15.16 -0.16
CA ALA A 665 -30.83 -14.79 1.21
C ALA A 665 -29.74 -13.91 1.85
N PRO A 666 -30.02 -12.64 2.19
CA PRO A 666 -29.05 -11.72 2.82
C PRO A 666 -28.40 -12.27 4.10
N ALA A 667 -29.12 -13.10 4.85
CA ALA A 667 -28.61 -13.69 6.10
C ALA A 667 -27.49 -14.73 5.88
N THR A 668 -27.25 -15.18 4.65
CA THR A 668 -26.15 -16.11 4.28
C THR A 668 -25.10 -15.49 3.37
N ARG A 669 -25.25 -14.19 3.04
CA ARG A 669 -24.29 -13.46 2.21
C ARG A 669 -23.39 -12.61 3.09
N TRP A 670 -22.13 -12.56 2.72
CA TRP A 670 -21.07 -11.84 3.43
C TRP A 670 -20.43 -10.84 2.49
N ILE A 671 -20.46 -9.56 2.86
CA ILE A 671 -19.74 -8.49 2.19
C ILE A 671 -18.27 -8.61 2.59
N VAL A 672 -17.40 -8.64 1.59
CA VAL A 672 -15.95 -8.80 1.76
C VAL A 672 -15.32 -7.43 1.78
N ASN A 673 -14.64 -7.07 2.87
CA ASN A 673 -13.99 -5.76 3.04
C ASN A 673 -12.54 -5.91 3.49
N THR A 674 -11.68 -4.95 3.16
CA THR A 674 -10.29 -4.87 3.66
C THR A 674 -9.82 -3.42 3.67
N THR A 675 -8.95 -3.07 4.62
CA THR A 675 -8.27 -1.76 4.66
C THR A 675 -6.79 -1.86 4.26
N ASP A 676 -6.23 -3.07 4.16
CA ASP A 676 -4.79 -3.30 3.91
C ASP A 676 -4.50 -4.23 2.71
N GLY A 677 -5.56 -4.77 2.09
CA GLY A 677 -5.46 -5.68 0.94
C GLY A 677 -4.91 -7.07 1.26
N VAL A 678 -4.64 -7.39 2.53
CA VAL A 678 -4.06 -8.69 2.96
C VAL A 678 -4.87 -9.39 4.03
N ARG A 679 -5.57 -8.62 4.87
CA ARG A 679 -6.45 -9.09 5.93
C ARG A 679 -7.85 -8.61 5.64
N TYR A 680 -8.80 -9.53 5.79
CA TYR A 680 -10.17 -9.32 5.35
C TYR A 680 -11.14 -9.36 6.53
N THR A 681 -12.18 -8.55 6.42
CA THR A 681 -13.34 -8.55 7.31
C THR A 681 -14.55 -9.02 6.51
N LEU A 682 -15.48 -9.70 7.17
CA LEU A 682 -16.67 -10.27 6.53
C LEU A 682 -17.90 -9.73 7.26
N VAL A 683 -18.72 -8.94 6.57
CA VAL A 683 -19.92 -8.33 7.15
C VAL A 683 -21.15 -9.06 6.66
N ASN A 684 -22.02 -9.49 7.58
CA ASN A 684 -23.26 -10.15 7.20
C ASN A 684 -24.23 -9.14 6.60
N GLU A 685 -24.71 -9.39 5.38
CA GLU A 685 -25.55 -8.44 4.62
C GLU A 685 -26.90 -8.18 5.31
N ALA A 686 -27.52 -9.18 5.96
CA ALA A 686 -28.79 -8.94 6.65
C ALA A 686 -28.67 -8.06 7.91
N LEU A 687 -27.52 -8.07 8.57
CA LEU A 687 -27.34 -7.46 9.90
C LEU A 687 -26.48 -6.20 9.88
N GLY A 688 -25.62 -6.02 8.88
CA GLY A 688 -24.62 -4.95 8.89
C GLY A 688 -23.57 -5.14 10.00
N LEU A 689 -23.34 -6.38 10.44
CA LEU A 689 -22.41 -6.72 11.53
C LEU A 689 -21.28 -7.61 11.01
N SER A 690 -20.05 -7.34 11.47
CA SER A 690 -18.84 -8.06 11.10
C SER A 690 -18.70 -9.39 11.85
N LEU A 691 -18.18 -10.41 11.17
CA LEU A 691 -17.81 -11.70 11.74
C LEU A 691 -16.76 -11.50 12.85
N ASP A 692 -17.08 -11.90 14.07
CA ASP A 692 -16.36 -11.48 15.28
C ASP A 692 -16.01 -12.66 16.18
N VAL A 693 -14.76 -12.76 16.62
CA VAL A 693 -14.38 -13.71 17.68
C VAL A 693 -14.80 -13.16 19.03
N ASN A 694 -15.80 -13.80 19.64
CA ASN A 694 -16.46 -13.31 20.86
C ASN A 694 -15.47 -12.96 21.98
N GLY A 695 -15.62 -11.74 22.51
CA GLY A 695 -14.80 -11.24 23.62
C GLY A 695 -13.32 -11.07 23.28
N GLN A 696 -12.97 -11.01 21.99
CA GLN A 696 -11.59 -10.92 21.50
C GLN A 696 -10.69 -12.07 22.00
N SER A 697 -11.30 -13.20 22.36
CA SER A 697 -10.56 -14.32 22.95
C SER A 697 -9.68 -15.02 21.90
N THR A 698 -8.52 -15.50 22.34
CA THR A 698 -7.61 -16.33 21.54
C THR A 698 -7.70 -17.81 21.92
N ALA A 699 -8.58 -18.17 22.86
CA ALA A 699 -8.73 -19.52 23.38
C ALA A 699 -9.34 -20.48 22.35
N GLU A 700 -8.92 -21.73 22.41
CA GLU A 700 -9.47 -22.83 21.61
C GLU A 700 -10.99 -22.96 21.81
N ASN A 701 -11.74 -23.20 20.74
CA ASN A 701 -13.19 -23.34 20.72
C ASN A 701 -13.97 -22.08 21.15
N THR A 702 -13.35 -20.90 21.16
CA THR A 702 -14.08 -19.65 21.34
C THR A 702 -15.09 -19.51 20.19
N ALA A 703 -16.36 -19.28 20.53
CA ALA A 703 -17.42 -19.08 19.54
C ALA A 703 -17.15 -17.82 18.68
N VAL A 704 -17.48 -17.92 17.40
CA VAL A 704 -17.44 -16.80 16.46
C VAL A 704 -18.87 -16.33 16.22
N GLY A 705 -19.16 -15.08 16.53
CA GLY A 705 -20.45 -14.42 16.38
C GLY A 705 -20.38 -13.32 15.32
N VAL A 706 -21.22 -12.29 15.51
CA VAL A 706 -21.16 -11.05 14.75
C VAL A 706 -21.21 -9.86 15.71
N TYR A 707 -20.53 -8.76 15.39
CA TYR A 707 -20.51 -7.54 16.18
C TYR A 707 -20.31 -6.31 15.29
N GLY A 708 -20.57 -5.11 15.84
CA GLY A 708 -20.35 -3.87 15.10
C GLY A 708 -18.88 -3.72 14.69
N SER A 709 -18.65 -3.29 13.45
CA SER A 709 -17.32 -3.12 12.89
C SER A 709 -16.49 -2.13 13.72
N ASN A 710 -15.32 -2.58 14.18
CA ASN A 710 -14.45 -1.80 15.07
C ASN A 710 -12.97 -1.83 14.65
N GLY A 711 -12.64 -2.51 13.54
CA GLY A 711 -11.27 -2.60 13.02
C GLY A 711 -10.33 -3.48 13.84
N GLY A 712 -10.85 -4.16 14.87
CA GLY A 712 -10.07 -5.04 15.74
C GLY A 712 -9.60 -6.31 15.06
N ALA A 713 -8.47 -6.85 15.53
CA ALA A 713 -7.91 -8.10 15.01
C ALA A 713 -8.82 -9.34 15.23
N ASN A 714 -9.84 -9.23 16.09
CA ASN A 714 -10.90 -10.24 16.31
C ASN A 714 -11.91 -10.32 15.17
N GLN A 715 -11.96 -9.31 14.29
CA GLN A 715 -12.83 -9.25 13.12
C GLN A 715 -12.05 -9.48 11.81
N SER A 716 -10.75 -9.70 11.92
CA SER A 716 -9.80 -9.70 10.82
C SER A 716 -9.28 -11.10 10.52
N TRP A 717 -9.34 -11.51 9.26
CA TRP A 717 -9.05 -12.86 8.78
C TRP A 717 -7.99 -12.85 7.68
N GLN A 718 -6.95 -13.68 7.85
CA GLN A 718 -6.02 -14.03 6.80
C GLN A 718 -6.63 -15.11 5.92
N LEU A 719 -6.53 -14.92 4.61
CA LEU A 719 -7.01 -15.87 3.62
C LEU A 719 -5.91 -16.88 3.30
N ARG A 720 -6.19 -18.16 3.45
CA ARG A 720 -5.32 -19.24 2.97
C ARG A 720 -6.03 -19.99 1.85
N ASP A 721 -5.76 -19.57 0.62
CA ASP A 721 -6.19 -20.29 -0.59
C ASP A 721 -5.59 -21.69 -0.59
N LEU A 722 -6.44 -22.70 -0.65
CA LEU A 722 -6.04 -24.10 -0.58
C LEU A 722 -5.64 -24.66 -1.95
N ALA A 723 -5.68 -23.85 -3.01
CA ALA A 723 -5.10 -24.20 -4.30
C ALA A 723 -3.55 -24.30 -4.21
N PRO A 724 -2.95 -25.48 -4.45
CA PRO A 724 -1.51 -25.64 -4.49
C PRO A 724 -0.94 -24.91 -5.71
N LEU A 725 0.31 -24.44 -5.60
CA LEU A 725 1.02 -23.87 -6.74
C LEU A 725 1.12 -24.90 -7.88
N ALA A 726 0.97 -24.44 -9.13
CA ALA A 726 0.92 -25.30 -10.30
C ALA A 726 2.15 -26.21 -10.46
N THR A 727 3.32 -25.73 -10.02
CA THR A 727 4.58 -26.48 -10.08
C THR A 727 4.98 -26.93 -8.69
N GLN A 728 4.98 -28.25 -8.48
CA GLN A 728 5.46 -28.89 -7.25
C GLN A 728 6.64 -29.79 -7.61
N THR A 729 7.86 -29.32 -7.35
CA THR A 729 9.08 -30.07 -7.69
C THR A 729 9.92 -30.38 -6.47
N VAL A 730 10.53 -31.56 -6.44
CA VAL A 730 11.49 -31.93 -5.38
C VAL A 730 12.83 -32.32 -6.02
N PRO A 731 13.93 -31.63 -5.67
CA PRO A 731 15.25 -32.01 -6.16
C PRO A 731 15.73 -33.30 -5.48
N VAL A 732 16.21 -34.26 -6.26
CA VAL A 732 16.81 -35.50 -5.78
C VAL A 732 18.12 -35.72 -6.52
N ARG A 733 19.08 -36.42 -5.91
CA ARG A 733 20.34 -36.80 -6.57
C ARG A 733 20.64 -38.28 -6.44
N THR A 734 21.38 -38.81 -7.41
CA THR A 734 21.98 -40.15 -7.37
C THR A 734 23.25 -40.20 -8.22
N THR A 735 24.08 -41.22 -8.07
CA THR A 735 25.23 -41.47 -8.94
C THR A 735 24.86 -42.35 -10.14
N VAL A 736 25.68 -42.31 -11.19
CA VAL A 736 25.43 -43.10 -12.42
C VAL A 736 25.35 -44.60 -12.10
N GLY A 737 24.29 -45.24 -12.61
CA GLY A 737 24.01 -46.66 -12.39
C GLY A 737 23.33 -46.99 -11.07
N VAL A 738 23.08 -45.99 -10.21
CA VAL A 738 22.42 -46.17 -8.91
C VAL A 738 21.02 -45.56 -8.97
N ALA A 739 20.00 -46.34 -8.62
CA ALA A 739 18.63 -45.82 -8.51
C ALA A 739 18.53 -44.85 -7.31
N PRO A 740 17.86 -43.69 -7.46
CA PRO A 740 17.70 -42.73 -6.38
C PRO A 740 16.75 -43.27 -5.30
N THR A 741 16.99 -42.88 -4.05
CA THR A 741 15.96 -42.97 -3.00
C THR A 741 15.06 -41.75 -3.12
N LEU A 742 13.87 -41.93 -3.70
CA LEU A 742 12.86 -40.86 -3.77
C LEU A 742 12.23 -40.64 -2.39
N PRO A 743 11.90 -39.38 -2.02
CA PRO A 743 11.33 -39.08 -0.72
C PRO A 743 9.93 -39.70 -0.58
N ALA A 744 9.62 -40.25 0.59
CA ALA A 744 8.30 -40.86 0.87
C ALA A 744 7.18 -39.81 1.00
N SER A 745 7.54 -38.56 1.27
CA SER A 745 6.61 -37.43 1.39
C SER A 745 7.20 -36.17 0.78
N VAL A 746 6.34 -35.22 0.41
CA VAL A 746 6.71 -33.90 -0.07
C VAL A 746 5.96 -32.83 0.70
N THR A 747 6.54 -31.63 0.80
CA THR A 747 5.89 -30.49 1.43
C THR A 747 5.26 -29.63 0.33
N PRO A 748 3.93 -29.66 0.14
CA PRO A 748 3.26 -28.91 -0.91
C PRO A 748 3.38 -27.42 -0.63
N GLN A 749 3.55 -26.64 -1.71
CA GLN A 749 3.62 -25.18 -1.64
C GLN A 749 2.29 -24.57 -2.10
N TYR A 750 1.80 -23.60 -1.34
CA TYR A 750 0.62 -22.79 -1.61
C TYR A 750 1.01 -21.31 -1.69
N GLN A 751 0.07 -20.45 -2.08
CA GLN A 751 0.29 -18.99 -2.10
C GLN A 751 0.71 -18.43 -0.74
N TRP A 752 0.16 -19.00 0.34
CA TRP A 752 0.49 -18.62 1.72
C TRP A 752 1.74 -19.34 2.27
N GLY A 753 2.41 -20.19 1.48
CA GLY A 753 3.65 -20.87 1.84
C GLY A 753 3.56 -22.39 1.93
N ALA A 754 4.46 -23.00 2.69
CA ALA A 754 4.59 -24.44 2.81
C ALA A 754 3.48 -25.06 3.68
N GLY A 755 2.81 -26.10 3.17
CA GLY A 755 1.83 -26.88 3.93
C GLY A 755 2.43 -28.01 4.75
N ALA A 756 1.56 -28.89 5.26
CA ALA A 756 1.99 -30.10 5.96
C ALA A 756 2.60 -31.12 4.97
N PRO A 757 3.64 -31.89 5.35
CA PRO A 757 4.18 -32.95 4.51
C PRO A 757 3.13 -34.02 4.18
N VAL A 758 3.04 -34.40 2.91
CA VAL A 758 2.07 -35.38 2.38
C VAL A 758 2.76 -36.55 1.72
N ALA A 759 2.22 -37.76 1.87
CA ALA A 759 2.78 -38.94 1.22
C ALA A 759 2.65 -38.83 -0.30
N VAL A 760 3.69 -39.27 -1.02
CA VAL A 760 3.73 -39.22 -2.49
C VAL A 760 3.91 -40.61 -3.07
N THR A 761 3.17 -40.91 -4.12
CA THR A 761 3.33 -42.12 -4.91
C THR A 761 4.08 -41.77 -6.19
N TRP A 762 5.29 -42.31 -6.36
CA TRP A 762 6.14 -42.04 -7.52
C TRP A 762 5.94 -43.07 -8.64
N GLN A 763 5.95 -42.59 -9.88
CA GLN A 763 5.95 -43.42 -11.09
C GLN A 763 7.39 -43.74 -11.48
N GLN A 764 7.98 -44.79 -10.89
CA GLN A 764 9.39 -45.10 -11.13
C GLN A 764 9.68 -45.50 -12.59
N PRO A 765 10.69 -44.89 -13.24
CA PRO A 765 11.12 -45.29 -14.57
C PRO A 765 11.94 -46.60 -14.51
N ALA A 766 12.19 -47.19 -15.68
CA ALA A 766 13.05 -48.37 -15.80
C ALA A 766 14.48 -48.08 -15.30
N SER A 767 15.16 -49.08 -14.74
CA SER A 767 16.51 -48.93 -14.16
C SER A 767 17.56 -48.40 -15.14
N SER A 768 17.36 -48.60 -16.44
CA SER A 768 18.20 -48.03 -17.50
C SER A 768 18.21 -46.50 -17.52
N ALA A 769 17.18 -45.84 -16.98
CA ALA A 769 17.10 -44.38 -16.89
C ALA A 769 18.24 -43.76 -16.05
N TRP A 770 18.80 -44.53 -15.11
CA TRP A 770 19.89 -44.10 -14.23
C TRP A 770 21.28 -44.40 -14.81
N GLY A 771 21.36 -45.08 -15.96
CA GLY A 771 22.61 -45.54 -16.55
C GLY A 771 23.46 -44.46 -17.20
N THR A 772 22.93 -43.24 -17.35
CA THR A 772 23.61 -42.10 -17.99
C THR A 772 23.50 -40.87 -17.11
N ALA A 773 24.59 -40.09 -17.02
CA ALA A 773 24.56 -38.82 -16.30
C ALA A 773 23.62 -37.82 -16.98
N GLY A 774 22.87 -37.07 -16.19
CA GLY A 774 21.85 -36.14 -16.69
C GLY A 774 20.68 -35.99 -15.72
N ARG A 775 19.63 -35.29 -16.15
CA ARG A 775 18.40 -35.12 -15.37
C ARG A 775 17.34 -36.11 -15.83
N VAL A 776 16.70 -36.77 -14.86
CA VAL A 776 15.54 -37.63 -15.05
C VAL A 776 14.40 -37.06 -14.23
N GLU A 777 13.28 -36.76 -14.88
CA GLU A 777 12.06 -36.32 -14.21
C GLU A 777 11.21 -37.54 -13.85
N VAL A 778 10.83 -37.65 -12.58
CA VAL A 778 9.99 -38.73 -12.07
C VAL A 778 8.67 -38.14 -11.60
N PRO A 779 7.58 -38.33 -12.37
CA PRO A 779 6.25 -37.90 -11.95
C PRO A 779 5.78 -38.65 -10.71
N GLY A 780 5.01 -37.97 -9.88
CA GLY A 780 4.37 -38.51 -8.70
C GLY A 780 3.04 -37.84 -8.42
N THR A 781 2.25 -38.46 -7.57
CA THR A 781 0.96 -37.94 -7.14
C THR A 781 0.88 -38.00 -5.63
N ALA A 782 0.46 -36.91 -5.00
CA ALA A 782 0.18 -36.82 -3.58
C ALA A 782 -1.27 -36.36 -3.37
N THR A 783 -1.81 -36.60 -2.18
CA THR A 783 -3.09 -36.04 -1.75
C THR A 783 -2.84 -35.24 -0.48
N ASP A 784 -3.28 -33.99 -0.47
CA ASP A 784 -3.09 -33.13 0.71
C ASP A 784 -4.11 -33.40 1.82
N LEU A 785 -3.99 -32.62 2.91
CA LEU A 785 -4.90 -32.71 4.04
C LEU A 785 -6.33 -32.27 3.71
N TYR A 786 -6.54 -31.55 2.61
CA TYR A 786 -7.85 -31.03 2.17
C TYR A 786 -8.53 -31.98 1.17
N GLY A 787 -7.85 -33.04 0.75
CA GLY A 787 -8.35 -34.03 -0.19
C GLY A 787 -8.03 -33.72 -1.66
N GLN A 788 -7.23 -32.69 -1.93
CA GLN A 788 -6.86 -32.33 -3.29
C GLN A 788 -5.70 -33.21 -3.79
N SER A 789 -5.83 -33.68 -5.04
CA SER A 789 -4.75 -34.39 -5.72
C SER A 789 -3.71 -33.41 -6.27
N ILE A 790 -2.45 -33.61 -5.90
CA ILE A 790 -1.32 -32.78 -6.27
C ILE A 790 -0.39 -33.58 -7.18
N ALA A 791 -0.14 -33.06 -8.39
CA ALA A 791 0.91 -33.57 -9.25
C ALA A 791 2.27 -33.05 -8.76
N VAL A 792 3.22 -33.95 -8.57
CA VAL A 792 4.56 -33.63 -8.06
C VAL A 792 5.60 -34.22 -8.99
N THR A 793 6.71 -33.53 -9.23
CA THR A 793 7.80 -34.05 -10.05
C THR A 793 9.10 -34.09 -9.26
N ALA A 794 9.70 -35.27 -9.09
CA ALA A 794 11.06 -35.37 -8.59
C ALA A 794 12.04 -35.10 -9.73
N LEU A 795 12.86 -34.06 -9.56
CA LEU A 795 13.93 -33.71 -10.50
C LEU A 795 15.21 -34.45 -10.05
N VAL A 796 15.45 -35.64 -10.60
CA VAL A 796 16.58 -36.49 -10.21
C VAL A 796 17.80 -36.15 -11.05
N ASP A 797 18.83 -35.60 -10.41
CA ASP A 797 20.14 -35.41 -11.02
C ASP A 797 21.01 -36.66 -10.86
N VAL A 798 21.32 -37.30 -11.99
CA VAL A 798 22.17 -38.49 -12.07
C VAL A 798 23.60 -38.05 -12.38
N GLY A 799 24.50 -38.18 -11.41
CA GLY A 799 25.91 -37.84 -11.55
C GLY A 799 26.60 -37.52 -10.24
N GLY A 800 27.94 -37.48 -10.28
CA GLY A 800 28.75 -36.97 -9.17
C GLY A 800 28.64 -35.45 -9.05
N LEU A 801 28.85 -34.93 -7.85
CA LEU A 801 28.91 -33.48 -7.63
C LEU A 801 30.18 -32.91 -8.28
N THR A 802 30.04 -31.85 -9.06
CA THR A 802 31.13 -31.29 -9.88
C THR A 802 31.60 -29.91 -9.43
N ALA A 803 30.77 -29.18 -8.68
CA ALA A 803 31.09 -27.83 -8.19
C ALA A 803 30.27 -27.47 -6.95
N THR A 804 30.79 -26.55 -6.13
CA THR A 804 30.05 -25.91 -5.03
C THR A 804 29.76 -24.45 -5.34
N ASP A 805 28.60 -23.95 -4.96
CA ASP A 805 28.28 -22.53 -5.05
C ASP A 805 28.99 -21.75 -3.92
N PRO A 806 29.54 -20.56 -4.21
CA PRO A 806 30.05 -19.69 -3.17
C PRO A 806 28.89 -19.24 -2.27
N VAL A 807 29.20 -19.05 -0.98
CA VAL A 807 28.25 -18.59 0.04
C VAL A 807 28.78 -17.30 0.67
N SER A 808 27.89 -16.50 1.27
CA SER A 808 28.28 -15.31 2.03
C SER A 808 27.69 -15.31 3.43
N VAL A 809 28.31 -14.54 4.33
CA VAL A 809 27.71 -14.10 5.59
C VAL A 809 28.00 -12.61 5.72
N THR A 810 26.97 -11.83 6.03
CA THR A 810 27.11 -10.38 6.23
C THR A 810 27.16 -10.07 7.73
N VAL A 811 28.17 -9.31 8.16
CA VAL A 811 28.45 -8.99 9.56
C VAL A 811 28.77 -7.50 9.71
N ALA A 812 28.45 -6.95 10.88
CA ALA A 812 28.79 -5.56 11.19
C ALA A 812 30.30 -5.40 11.44
N THR A 813 30.83 -4.20 11.21
CA THR A 813 32.18 -3.82 11.64
C THR A 813 32.36 -4.08 13.14
N GLY A 814 33.50 -4.69 13.49
CA GLY A 814 33.85 -5.06 14.86
C GLY A 814 33.23 -6.36 15.36
N ALA A 815 32.52 -7.13 14.52
CA ALA A 815 31.97 -8.43 14.90
C ALA A 815 33.04 -9.37 15.47
N ALA A 816 32.68 -10.16 16.49
CA ALA A 816 33.58 -11.15 17.07
C ALA A 816 33.82 -12.31 16.09
N THR A 817 35.07 -12.75 15.93
CA THR A 817 35.43 -13.87 15.03
C THR A 817 34.71 -15.17 15.39
N THR A 818 34.41 -15.39 16.67
CA THR A 818 33.61 -16.53 17.15
C THR A 818 32.17 -16.48 16.67
N ALA A 819 31.56 -15.29 16.62
CA ALA A 819 30.21 -15.10 16.10
C ALA A 819 30.15 -15.35 14.59
N VAL A 820 31.14 -14.85 13.83
CA VAL A 820 31.23 -15.11 12.38
C VAL A 820 31.37 -16.61 12.09
N ARG A 821 32.20 -17.33 12.86
CA ARG A 821 32.36 -18.79 12.73
C ARG A 821 31.08 -19.55 13.05
N ALA A 822 30.30 -19.08 14.02
CA ALA A 822 29.02 -19.68 14.38
C ALA A 822 27.92 -19.40 13.33
N ALA A 823 27.97 -18.23 12.67
CA ALA A 823 27.04 -17.86 11.61
C ALA A 823 27.37 -18.50 10.26
N ALA A 824 28.61 -18.94 10.05
CA ALA A 824 29.03 -19.57 8.81
C ALA A 824 28.33 -20.91 8.58
N PRO A 825 27.93 -21.21 7.33
CA PRO A 825 27.18 -22.42 7.06
C PRO A 825 28.10 -23.65 7.19
N THR A 826 27.57 -24.70 7.81
CA THR A 826 28.27 -25.99 7.98
C THR A 826 28.19 -26.88 6.73
N THR A 827 27.41 -26.45 5.73
CA THR A 827 27.30 -27.06 4.42
C THR A 827 27.38 -26.00 3.33
N VAL A 828 27.78 -26.39 2.12
CA VAL A 828 27.70 -25.53 0.93
C VAL A 828 26.79 -26.16 -0.11
N PRO A 829 26.06 -25.36 -0.91
CA PRO A 829 25.29 -25.90 -2.02
C PRO A 829 26.23 -26.48 -3.07
N ALA A 830 26.03 -27.72 -3.48
CA ALA A 830 26.80 -28.39 -4.52
C ALA A 830 25.90 -28.84 -5.67
N ARG A 831 26.44 -28.89 -6.89
CA ARG A 831 25.70 -29.16 -8.13
C ARG A 831 26.23 -30.39 -8.85
N VAL A 832 25.33 -31.08 -9.56
CA VAL A 832 25.66 -32.14 -10.52
C VAL A 832 25.71 -31.51 -11.92
N GLY A 833 26.92 -31.33 -12.46
CA GLY A 833 27.11 -30.70 -13.77
C GLY A 833 26.41 -29.33 -13.88
N ALA A 834 25.62 -29.16 -14.94
CA ALA A 834 24.87 -27.93 -15.23
C ALA A 834 23.54 -27.79 -14.47
N SER A 835 23.25 -28.69 -13.51
CA SER A 835 21.97 -28.70 -12.82
C SER A 835 21.66 -27.37 -12.11
N ALA A 836 20.41 -26.91 -12.24
CA ALA A 836 19.88 -25.80 -11.48
C ALA A 836 19.65 -26.14 -10.00
N SER A 837 19.50 -27.42 -9.67
CA SER A 837 19.33 -27.90 -8.29
C SER A 837 20.66 -27.91 -7.54
N THR A 838 20.60 -27.58 -6.26
CA THR A 838 21.73 -27.63 -5.34
C THR A 838 21.45 -28.62 -4.22
N PHE A 839 22.53 -29.21 -3.71
CA PHE A 839 22.48 -30.21 -2.65
C PHE A 839 23.47 -29.80 -1.55
N PRO A 840 23.05 -29.73 -0.28
CA PRO A 840 23.94 -29.34 0.80
C PRO A 840 25.02 -30.41 1.03
N VAL A 841 26.28 -29.98 1.06
CA VAL A 841 27.43 -30.85 1.31
C VAL A 841 28.23 -30.33 2.50
N PRO A 842 28.60 -31.18 3.47
CA PRO A 842 29.45 -30.77 4.60
C PRO A 842 30.75 -30.12 4.13
N VAL A 843 31.10 -28.99 4.75
CA VAL A 843 32.29 -28.21 4.41
C VAL A 843 33.15 -27.96 5.65
N THR A 844 34.45 -28.03 5.47
CA THR A 844 35.44 -27.59 6.45
C THR A 844 36.08 -26.29 5.97
N TRP A 845 35.99 -25.24 6.77
CA TRP A 845 36.53 -23.91 6.46
C TRP A 845 37.94 -23.69 7.01
N ASP A 846 38.81 -23.05 6.23
CA ASP A 846 40.11 -22.53 6.67
C ASP A 846 39.96 -21.11 7.22
N TRP A 847 39.91 -21.01 8.54
CA TRP A 847 39.68 -19.75 9.25
C TRP A 847 40.91 -18.83 9.35
N THR A 848 42.05 -19.20 8.77
CA THR A 848 43.30 -18.41 8.84
C THR A 848 43.13 -16.94 8.43
N PRO A 849 42.35 -16.58 7.38
CA PRO A 849 42.14 -15.18 6.99
C PRO A 849 41.27 -14.36 7.96
N LEU A 850 40.46 -15.02 8.81
CA LEU A 850 39.51 -14.36 9.69
C LEU A 850 40.16 -13.92 11.00
N THR A 851 40.46 -12.63 11.10
CA THR A 851 41.06 -12.00 12.28
C THR A 851 40.21 -10.84 12.79
N THR A 852 40.37 -10.42 14.05
CA THR A 852 39.70 -9.23 14.57
C THR A 852 40.00 -7.98 13.72
N ALA A 853 41.22 -7.86 13.20
CA ALA A 853 41.61 -6.78 12.30
C ALA A 853 40.86 -6.82 10.96
N SER A 854 40.62 -8.01 10.40
CA SER A 854 39.88 -8.17 9.15
C SER A 854 38.40 -7.77 9.24
N LEU A 855 37.84 -7.68 10.45
CA LEU A 855 36.46 -7.29 10.72
C LEU A 855 36.35 -5.83 11.19
N ALA A 856 37.47 -5.12 11.36
CA ALA A 856 37.48 -3.77 11.94
C ALA A 856 36.96 -2.68 10.98
N GLN A 857 36.96 -2.95 9.67
CA GLN A 857 36.55 -2.00 8.64
C GLN A 857 35.61 -2.68 7.64
N THR A 858 34.81 -1.88 6.94
CA THR A 858 33.94 -2.38 5.88
C THR A 858 34.77 -2.98 4.75
N GLY A 859 34.28 -4.06 4.14
CA GLY A 859 35.02 -4.80 3.13
C GLY A 859 34.54 -6.24 3.00
N SER A 860 35.42 -7.13 2.52
CA SER A 860 35.12 -8.55 2.43
C SER A 860 36.34 -9.40 2.79
N VAL A 861 36.11 -10.54 3.43
CA VAL A 861 37.13 -11.54 3.78
C VAL A 861 36.76 -12.84 3.10
N ARG A 862 37.62 -13.32 2.20
CA ARG A 862 37.43 -14.61 1.52
C ARG A 862 38.02 -15.73 2.35
N ILE A 863 37.22 -16.77 2.60
CA ILE A 863 37.54 -17.95 3.39
C ILE A 863 37.45 -19.16 2.47
N ALA A 864 38.55 -19.89 2.33
CA ALA A 864 38.59 -21.12 1.56
C ALA A 864 37.98 -22.28 2.38
N GLY A 865 37.33 -23.22 1.71
CA GLY A 865 36.82 -24.42 2.34
C GLY A 865 36.99 -25.65 1.47
N THR A 866 36.84 -26.83 2.07
CA THR A 866 36.80 -28.11 1.37
C THR A 866 35.51 -28.84 1.69
N ALA A 867 34.70 -29.09 0.67
CA ALA A 867 33.47 -29.85 0.76
C ALA A 867 33.74 -31.31 0.38
N THR A 868 33.26 -32.28 1.16
CA THR A 868 33.49 -33.71 0.90
C THR A 868 32.18 -34.42 0.63
N ALA A 869 32.04 -35.03 -0.56
CA ALA A 869 30.88 -35.85 -0.93
C ALA A 869 31.28 -36.94 -1.93
N ASP A 870 30.61 -38.09 -1.85
CA ASP A 870 30.79 -39.23 -2.77
C ASP A 870 32.25 -39.72 -2.91
N GLY A 871 33.07 -39.54 -1.86
CA GLY A 871 34.49 -39.88 -1.88
C GLY A 871 35.38 -38.89 -2.65
N ALA A 872 34.84 -37.76 -3.11
CA ALA A 872 35.56 -36.67 -3.74
C ALA A 872 35.57 -35.41 -2.86
N THR A 873 36.59 -34.56 -3.05
CA THR A 873 36.68 -33.24 -2.43
C THR A 873 36.45 -32.15 -3.47
N LEU A 874 35.65 -31.15 -3.12
CA LEU A 874 35.35 -29.98 -3.94
C LEU A 874 35.79 -28.71 -3.22
N PRO A 875 36.42 -27.75 -3.91
CA PRO A 875 36.80 -26.48 -3.31
C PRO A 875 35.56 -25.62 -3.05
N ALA A 876 35.41 -25.11 -1.82
CA ALA A 876 34.33 -24.23 -1.41
C ALA A 876 34.85 -22.81 -1.10
N THR A 877 33.98 -21.82 -1.16
CA THR A 877 34.30 -20.43 -0.82
C THR A 877 33.20 -19.83 0.04
N LEU A 878 33.58 -19.24 1.17
CA LEU A 878 32.76 -18.36 1.99
C LEU A 878 33.30 -16.93 1.86
N THR A 879 32.43 -15.95 1.61
CA THR A 879 32.77 -14.54 1.68
C THR A 879 32.11 -13.92 2.91
N VAL A 880 32.92 -13.45 3.86
CA VAL A 880 32.41 -12.64 4.97
C VAL A 880 32.36 -11.20 4.52
N LEU A 881 31.17 -10.65 4.37
CA LEU A 881 30.92 -9.27 3.99
C LEU A 881 30.83 -8.43 5.26
N VAL A 882 31.73 -7.46 5.42
CA VAL A 882 31.77 -6.59 6.58
C VAL A 882 31.14 -5.26 6.19
N THR A 883 29.99 -4.95 6.79
CA THR A 883 29.24 -3.73 6.51
C THR A 883 29.12 -2.85 7.75
N ALA A 884 28.64 -1.63 7.59
CA ALA A 884 28.31 -0.81 8.76
C ALA A 884 27.25 -1.53 9.61
N GLY A 885 27.34 -1.37 10.92
CA GLY A 885 26.40 -1.98 11.85
C GLY A 885 25.50 -0.94 12.47
N THR A 886 24.18 -1.18 12.48
CA THR A 886 23.23 -0.42 13.29
C THR A 886 22.96 -1.16 14.59
N PRO A 887 22.94 -0.49 15.75
CA PRO A 887 22.61 -1.13 17.01
C PRO A 887 21.23 -1.81 16.94
N ARG A 888 21.10 -3.03 17.44
CA ARG A 888 19.81 -3.75 17.51
C ARG A 888 19.06 -3.42 18.79
N ASN A 889 17.73 -3.26 18.72
CA ASN A 889 16.91 -3.29 19.93
C ASN A 889 16.94 -4.72 20.50
N PHE A 890 17.63 -4.92 21.61
CA PHE A 890 17.73 -6.23 22.27
C PHE A 890 16.64 -6.43 23.33
N ASN A 891 15.82 -5.42 23.65
CA ASN A 891 14.81 -5.52 24.71
C ASN A 891 13.79 -6.67 24.50
N PRO A 892 13.39 -7.03 23.26
CA PRO A 892 12.52 -8.18 23.00
C PRO A 892 13.19 -9.55 23.23
N ASP A 893 14.50 -9.62 23.50
CA ASP A 893 15.23 -10.89 23.59
C ASP A 893 14.74 -11.79 24.76
N ALA A 894 14.71 -13.09 24.52
CA ALA A 894 14.36 -14.07 25.55
C ALA A 894 15.24 -13.94 26.80
N GLY A 895 14.62 -14.04 27.99
CA GLY A 895 15.32 -13.95 29.28
C GLY A 895 15.43 -12.53 29.85
N ILE A 896 15.07 -11.50 29.10
CA ILE A 896 14.82 -10.16 29.67
C ILE A 896 13.49 -10.20 30.43
N VAL A 897 13.49 -9.57 31.60
CA VAL A 897 12.31 -9.46 32.47
C VAL A 897 11.96 -7.99 32.63
N ALA A 898 10.72 -7.63 32.27
CA ALA A 898 10.20 -6.29 32.41
C ALA A 898 9.34 -6.17 33.68
N THR A 899 9.58 -5.11 34.45
CA THR A 899 8.80 -4.79 35.65
C THR A 899 8.48 -3.31 35.68
N ALA A 900 7.38 -2.96 36.36
CA ALA A 900 6.98 -1.58 36.56
C ALA A 900 6.74 -1.29 38.04
N SER A 901 6.83 -0.01 38.42
CA SER A 901 6.43 0.43 39.76
C SER A 901 4.93 0.22 40.03
N SER A 902 4.10 0.28 38.98
CA SER A 902 2.65 0.02 39.01
C SER A 902 2.16 -0.34 37.59
N SER A 903 0.98 -0.95 37.47
CA SER A 903 0.35 -1.21 36.16
C SER A 903 -1.17 -1.24 36.30
N GLU A 904 -1.85 -0.71 35.28
CA GLU A 904 -3.29 -0.91 35.05
C GLU A 904 -3.54 -2.39 34.68
N SER A 905 -4.67 -2.95 35.11
CA SER A 905 -5.02 -4.34 34.76
C SER A 905 -5.13 -4.50 33.24
N GLY A 906 -4.46 -5.52 32.68
CA GLY A 906 -4.39 -5.74 31.23
C GLY A 906 -3.26 -5.02 30.48
N TYR A 907 -2.56 -4.08 31.14
CA TYR A 907 -1.52 -3.23 30.54
C TYR A 907 -0.19 -3.32 31.31
N GLY A 908 0.38 -4.52 31.37
CA GLY A 908 1.61 -4.81 32.09
C GLY A 908 2.90 -4.47 31.32
N PRO A 909 4.07 -4.38 32.00
CA PRO A 909 5.35 -3.95 31.43
C PRO A 909 5.94 -4.91 30.38
N GLU A 910 5.51 -6.17 30.31
CA GLU A 910 5.97 -7.07 29.24
C GLU A 910 5.48 -6.64 27.85
N ARG A 911 4.42 -5.83 27.79
CA ARG A 911 3.92 -5.30 26.53
C ARG A 911 4.77 -4.16 25.98
N THR A 912 5.70 -3.58 26.75
CA THR A 912 6.59 -2.51 26.27
C THR A 912 7.89 -3.02 25.66
N ARG A 913 7.90 -4.29 25.25
CA ARG A 913 9.01 -4.95 24.57
C ARG A 913 8.52 -5.96 23.54
N ASN A 914 7.28 -5.77 23.08
CA ASN A 914 6.60 -6.65 22.12
C ASN A 914 6.89 -6.22 20.66
N GLY A 915 7.56 -5.07 20.46
CA GLY A 915 7.87 -4.51 19.15
C GLY A 915 6.69 -3.77 18.49
N VAL A 916 5.58 -3.57 19.20
CA VAL A 916 4.40 -2.85 18.70
C VAL A 916 4.51 -1.39 19.15
N LEU A 917 4.80 -0.49 18.21
CA LEU A 917 5.07 0.93 18.54
C LEU A 917 3.79 1.75 18.76
N GLY A 918 2.62 1.23 18.36
CA GLY A 918 1.36 1.96 18.32
C GLY A 918 0.29 1.47 19.29
N ASP A 919 0.53 0.45 20.11
CA ASP A 919 -0.48 -0.04 21.05
C ASP A 919 -0.38 0.65 22.42
N LYS A 920 -1.48 0.59 23.17
CA LYS A 920 -1.46 0.90 24.61
C LYS A 920 -0.75 -0.25 25.32
N GLY A 921 0.58 -0.28 25.29
CA GLY A 921 1.40 -1.37 25.83
C GLY A 921 1.31 -1.47 27.36
N TRP A 922 1.86 -0.48 28.05
CA TRP A 922 1.80 -0.34 29.50
C TRP A 922 1.11 0.95 29.91
N SER A 923 0.33 0.90 30.98
CA SER A 923 -0.34 2.06 31.59
C SER A 923 -0.12 2.02 33.10
N ASN A 924 0.17 3.16 33.72
CA ASN A 924 0.21 3.28 35.19
C ASN A 924 -1.10 3.78 35.82
N TRP A 925 -2.19 3.82 35.05
CA TRP A 925 -3.47 4.36 35.51
C TRP A 925 -4.01 3.60 36.72
N VAL A 926 -4.42 4.34 37.75
CA VAL A 926 -5.14 3.85 38.93
C VAL A 926 -6.24 4.84 39.30
N ALA A 927 -7.40 4.33 39.73
CA ALA A 927 -8.59 5.15 39.99
C ALA A 927 -8.41 6.19 41.12
N SER A 928 -7.46 5.97 42.04
CA SER A 928 -7.14 6.89 43.14
C SER A 928 -5.63 6.99 43.32
N ASN A 929 -5.10 8.21 43.44
CA ASN A 929 -3.68 8.53 43.68
C ASN A 929 -2.75 8.26 42.49
N LYS A 930 -2.80 9.13 41.47
CA LYS A 930 -1.91 9.08 40.30
C LYS A 930 -0.46 9.32 40.73
N ALA A 931 0.42 8.35 40.45
CA ALA A 931 1.80 8.42 40.87
C ALA A 931 2.54 9.57 40.17
N THR A 932 3.20 10.42 40.95
CA THR A 932 4.02 11.53 40.43
C THR A 932 5.30 11.04 39.72
N GLN A 933 5.70 9.80 40.00
CA GLN A 933 6.82 9.13 39.34
C GLN A 933 6.48 7.65 39.13
N SER A 934 6.93 7.07 38.03
CA SER A 934 6.84 5.63 37.78
C SER A 934 8.12 5.13 37.10
N THR A 935 8.39 3.84 37.21
CA THR A 935 9.56 3.24 36.59
C THR A 935 9.17 2.07 35.70
N LEU A 936 9.88 1.93 34.57
CA LEU A 936 9.96 0.70 33.80
C LEU A 936 11.38 0.17 33.95
N THR A 937 11.52 -1.07 34.41
CA THR A 937 12.80 -1.71 34.72
C THR A 937 12.93 -3.00 33.92
N TYR A 938 14.07 -3.15 33.25
CA TYR A 938 14.43 -4.30 32.43
C TYR A 938 15.67 -4.94 33.03
N THR A 939 15.63 -6.22 33.40
CA THR A 939 16.83 -6.95 33.85
C THR A 939 17.28 -7.94 32.80
N PHE A 940 18.59 -8.08 32.65
CA PHE A 940 19.20 -8.85 31.57
C PHE A 940 19.75 -10.18 32.09
N PRO A 941 19.70 -11.26 31.29
CA PRO A 941 20.28 -12.55 31.66
C PRO A 941 21.82 -12.54 31.69
N ALA A 942 22.44 -11.59 30.99
CA ALA A 942 23.89 -11.34 30.99
C ALA A 942 24.16 -9.83 30.87
N ALA A 943 25.36 -9.39 31.26
CA ALA A 943 25.73 -7.99 31.14
C ALA A 943 25.75 -7.54 29.66
N LYS A 944 25.20 -6.36 29.40
CA LYS A 944 25.07 -5.71 28.08
C LYS A 944 25.77 -4.35 28.09
N GLN A 945 26.30 -3.89 26.95
CA GLN A 945 26.89 -2.55 26.80
C GLN A 945 25.84 -1.59 26.26
N VAL A 946 24.90 -1.14 27.10
CA VAL A 946 23.79 -0.29 26.64
C VAL A 946 24.32 1.08 26.23
N GLU A 947 23.99 1.56 25.04
CA GLU A 947 24.43 2.89 24.54
C GLU A 947 23.27 3.78 24.09
N LYS A 948 22.10 3.20 23.84
CA LYS A 948 20.90 3.95 23.45
C LYS A 948 19.66 3.33 24.09
N ALA A 949 18.73 4.19 24.48
CA ALA A 949 17.39 3.82 24.93
C ALA A 949 16.36 4.68 24.21
N SER A 950 15.27 4.08 23.73
CA SER A 950 14.12 4.79 23.17
C SER A 950 12.86 4.44 23.95
N VAL A 951 11.99 5.41 24.20
CA VAL A 951 10.71 5.25 24.87
C VAL A 951 9.62 5.81 23.98
N GLN A 952 8.77 4.94 23.45
CA GLN A 952 7.62 5.30 22.65
C GLN A 952 6.40 5.46 23.56
N PHE A 953 5.88 6.68 23.68
CA PHE A 953 4.65 6.92 24.42
C PHE A 953 3.41 6.68 23.54
N TYR A 954 2.27 6.46 24.19
CA TYR A 954 0.97 6.32 23.55
C TYR A 954 0.04 7.48 23.96
N ARG A 955 -0.77 7.96 23.02
CA ARG A 955 -1.69 9.08 23.24
C ARG A 955 -3.05 8.57 23.73
N ASP A 956 -3.38 8.89 24.98
CA ASP A 956 -4.66 8.58 25.64
C ASP A 956 -5.10 9.82 26.43
N GLY A 957 -5.71 10.76 25.72
CA GLY A 957 -5.97 12.12 26.21
C GLY A 957 -4.79 13.08 26.02
N THR A 958 -4.72 14.14 26.83
CA THR A 958 -3.90 15.33 26.52
C THR A 958 -2.48 15.32 27.08
N ASN A 959 -2.10 14.38 27.96
CA ASN A 959 -0.76 14.31 28.57
C ASN A 959 -0.50 12.91 29.16
N SER A 960 -0.68 11.87 28.34
CA SER A 960 -0.50 10.46 28.73
C SER A 960 0.96 10.00 28.69
N TRP A 961 1.93 10.90 28.86
CA TRP A 961 3.37 10.63 28.82
C TRP A 961 4.11 11.35 29.94
N ALA A 962 5.39 11.02 30.11
CA ALA A 962 6.23 11.63 31.14
C ALA A 962 6.51 13.10 30.83
N GLN A 963 6.58 13.94 31.85
CA GLN A 963 7.11 15.31 31.77
C GLN A 963 8.64 15.30 31.65
N SER A 964 9.29 14.35 32.33
CA SER A 964 10.74 14.18 32.28
C SER A 964 11.15 12.73 32.51
N ILE A 965 12.32 12.37 32.00
CA ILE A 965 12.91 11.04 32.08
C ILE A 965 14.31 11.11 32.68
N GLN A 966 14.61 10.19 33.60
CA GLN A 966 15.95 9.86 34.03
C GLN A 966 16.26 8.40 33.69
N LEU A 967 17.50 8.12 33.28
CA LEU A 967 17.96 6.78 32.94
C LEU A 967 18.92 6.26 34.00
N GLN A 968 18.71 5.03 34.44
CA GLN A 968 19.58 4.32 35.37
C GLN A 968 20.01 2.97 34.79
N ALA A 969 21.24 2.59 35.07
CA ALA A 969 21.81 1.29 34.74
C ALA A 969 22.16 0.54 36.02
N ARG A 970 21.98 -0.78 36.00
CA ARG A 970 22.36 -1.66 37.10
C ARG A 970 23.73 -2.26 36.82
N GLY A 971 24.71 -1.98 37.66
CA GLY A 971 26.05 -2.56 37.56
C GLY A 971 26.06 -4.08 37.76
N ALA A 972 27.21 -4.71 37.52
CA ALA A 972 27.41 -6.14 37.78
C ALA A 972 27.39 -6.48 39.29
N ASP A 973 27.66 -5.49 40.14
CA ASP A 973 27.50 -5.54 41.60
C ASP A 973 26.02 -5.48 42.05
N GLY A 974 25.10 -5.28 41.11
CA GLY A 974 23.67 -5.19 41.36
C GLY A 974 23.18 -3.81 41.80
N VAL A 975 24.05 -2.80 41.84
CA VAL A 975 23.73 -1.42 42.25
C VAL A 975 23.17 -0.63 41.07
N TRP A 976 22.10 0.13 41.31
CA TRP A 976 21.55 1.07 40.33
C TRP A 976 22.24 2.43 40.44
N THR A 977 22.82 2.89 39.34
CA THR A 977 23.39 4.24 39.23
C THR A 977 22.78 4.96 38.03
N SER A 978 22.74 6.29 38.07
CA SER A 978 22.35 7.06 36.88
C SER A 978 23.32 6.77 35.73
N VAL A 979 22.78 6.71 34.51
CA VAL A 979 23.62 6.66 33.31
C VAL A 979 24.41 7.98 33.26
N PRO A 980 25.71 7.97 32.92
CA PRO A 980 26.50 9.20 32.83
C PRO A 980 25.84 10.24 31.91
N GLY A 981 25.66 11.47 32.40
CA GLY A 981 24.91 12.53 31.71
C GLY A 981 23.40 12.53 31.97
N TRP A 982 22.89 11.56 32.74
CA TRP A 982 21.50 11.40 33.14
C TRP A 982 21.34 11.42 34.67
N GLU A 983 22.26 12.08 35.39
CA GLU A 983 22.18 12.28 36.83
C GLU A 983 20.96 13.12 37.23
N THR A 984 20.49 13.99 36.31
CA THR A 984 19.24 14.75 36.42
C THR A 984 18.23 14.29 35.37
N ALA A 985 16.94 14.36 35.72
CA ALA A 985 15.87 14.07 34.78
C ALA A 985 15.81 15.13 33.68
N GLN A 986 15.69 14.67 32.44
CA GLN A 986 15.64 15.49 31.23
C GLN A 986 14.18 15.68 30.78
N PRO A 987 13.80 16.85 30.26
CA PRO A 987 12.44 17.09 29.81
C PRO A 987 12.09 16.18 28.62
N VAL A 988 10.84 15.72 28.59
CA VAL A 988 10.23 15.08 27.40
C VAL A 988 9.40 16.14 26.71
N GLU A 989 9.75 16.47 25.47
CA GLU A 989 9.02 17.46 24.70
C GLU A 989 7.70 16.89 24.20
N SER A 990 6.61 17.62 24.42
CA SER A 990 5.29 17.28 23.92
C SER A 990 5.19 17.66 22.43
N PRO A 991 5.01 16.71 21.49
CA PRO A 991 4.83 17.04 20.10
C PRO A 991 3.43 17.64 19.87
N ALA A 992 3.28 18.46 18.82
CA ALA A 992 2.02 19.16 18.52
C ALA A 992 0.87 18.23 18.08
N GLY A 993 1.16 16.99 17.65
CA GLY A 993 0.19 16.11 16.98
C GLY A 993 0.33 14.60 17.27
N GLY A 994 0.80 14.20 18.44
CA GLY A 994 0.97 12.77 18.76
C GLY A 994 1.45 12.52 20.19
N ALA A 995 1.81 11.28 20.50
CA ALA A 995 2.60 10.99 21.70
C ALA A 995 4.10 11.03 21.35
N PRO A 996 4.96 11.51 22.27
CA PRO A 996 6.39 11.62 21.99
C PRO A 996 7.07 10.26 21.85
N THR A 997 8.11 10.24 21.01
CA THR A 997 9.17 9.22 21.07
C THR A 997 10.39 9.88 21.69
N TYR A 998 10.85 9.36 22.82
CA TYR A 998 12.02 9.90 23.52
C TYR A 998 13.23 9.01 23.29
N THR A 999 14.23 9.49 22.55
CA THR A 999 15.47 8.75 22.29
C THR A 999 16.66 9.38 23.01
N ALA A 1000 17.41 8.53 23.71
CA ALA A 1000 18.57 8.88 24.49
C ALA A 1000 19.79 8.08 24.02
N SER A 1001 20.85 8.78 23.60
CA SER A 1001 22.15 8.17 23.29
C SER A 1001 23.20 8.62 24.31
N PHE A 1002 24.05 7.71 24.75
CA PHE A 1002 25.05 7.95 25.78
C PHE A 1002 26.28 7.06 25.57
N ALA A 1003 27.38 7.37 26.26
CA ALA A 1003 28.56 6.51 26.25
C ALA A 1003 28.18 5.10 26.75
N PRO A 1004 28.63 4.01 26.11
CA PRO A 1004 28.21 2.66 26.46
C PRO A 1004 28.43 2.36 27.96
N VAL A 1005 27.38 1.86 28.62
CA VAL A 1005 27.41 1.45 30.02
C VAL A 1005 27.24 -0.07 30.13
N THR A 1006 28.14 -0.70 30.88
CA THR A 1006 28.02 -2.13 31.18
C THR A 1006 26.96 -2.35 32.25
N ALA A 1007 25.85 -2.98 31.88
CA ALA A 1007 24.69 -3.10 32.76
C ALA A 1007 24.12 -4.53 32.78
N THR A 1008 23.63 -4.96 33.93
CA THR A 1008 22.80 -6.17 34.13
C THR A 1008 21.30 -5.84 34.18
N GLY A 1009 20.96 -4.57 34.07
CA GLY A 1009 19.59 -4.09 33.93
C GLY A 1009 19.57 -2.60 33.63
N PHE A 1010 18.44 -2.12 33.11
CA PHE A 1010 18.23 -0.75 32.72
C PHE A 1010 16.86 -0.28 33.22
N ARG A 1011 16.78 0.96 33.69
CA ARG A 1011 15.57 1.53 34.27
C ARG A 1011 15.32 2.91 33.70
N VAL A 1012 14.10 3.09 33.21
CA VAL A 1012 13.55 4.39 32.84
C VAL A 1012 12.73 4.90 34.02
N VAL A 1013 13.15 6.03 34.59
CA VAL A 1013 12.45 6.74 35.66
C VAL A 1013 11.69 7.90 35.02
N MET A 1014 10.36 7.87 35.13
CA MET A 1014 9.47 8.80 34.45
C MET A 1014 8.71 9.64 35.47
N ASN A 1015 8.79 10.96 35.38
CA ASN A 1015 8.00 11.87 36.20
C ASN A 1015 6.74 12.28 35.43
N ALA A 1016 5.57 12.17 36.05
CA ALA A 1016 4.29 12.51 35.44
C ALA A 1016 3.97 14.01 35.58
N TYR A 1017 3.11 14.52 34.70
CA TYR A 1017 2.43 15.79 34.96
C TYR A 1017 1.48 15.66 36.15
N ALA A 1018 1.15 16.79 36.78
CA ALA A 1018 0.23 16.80 37.92
C ALA A 1018 -1.13 16.18 37.54
N ASN A 1019 -1.57 15.19 38.32
CA ASN A 1019 -2.83 14.47 38.10
C ASN A 1019 -2.98 13.78 36.72
N THR A 1020 -1.88 13.39 36.08
CA THR A 1020 -1.93 12.58 34.84
C THR A 1020 -1.45 11.15 35.06
N HIS A 1021 -1.72 10.30 34.08
CA HIS A 1021 -1.19 8.94 34.01
C HIS A 1021 -0.24 8.88 32.80
N MET A 1022 0.58 7.85 32.72
CA MET A 1022 1.56 7.66 31.65
C MET A 1022 1.32 6.32 30.98
N ILE A 1023 1.47 6.31 29.66
CA ILE A 1023 1.30 5.13 28.82
C ILE A 1023 2.48 5.03 27.85
N VAL A 1024 3.08 3.85 27.81
CA VAL A 1024 4.22 3.54 26.95
C VAL A 1024 3.80 2.41 26.02
N SER A 1025 3.96 2.60 24.72
CA SER A 1025 3.80 1.52 23.73
C SER A 1025 4.99 0.57 23.81
N GLU A 1026 6.21 1.10 23.72
CA GLU A 1026 7.45 0.31 23.61
C GLU A 1026 8.63 1.02 24.28
N VAL A 1027 9.53 0.26 24.90
CA VAL A 1027 10.88 0.69 25.26
C VAL A 1027 11.89 -0.14 24.48
N GLN A 1028 12.80 0.53 23.80
CA GLN A 1028 13.85 -0.10 23.03
C GLN A 1028 15.20 0.15 23.70
N LEU A 1029 16.03 -0.88 23.83
CA LEU A 1029 17.36 -0.81 24.42
C LEU A 1029 18.37 -1.36 23.41
N PHE A 1030 19.46 -0.63 23.20
CA PHE A 1030 20.44 -0.92 22.16
C PHE A 1030 21.83 -1.13 22.77
N ASP A 1031 22.51 -2.19 22.34
CA ASP A 1031 23.84 -2.58 22.82
C ASP A 1031 24.91 -2.19 21.79
N ALA A 1032 25.97 -1.52 22.24
CA ALA A 1032 27.08 -1.04 21.44
C ALA A 1032 27.87 -2.15 20.72
N ALA A 1033 27.87 -3.35 21.29
CA ALA A 1033 28.54 -4.53 20.75
C ALA A 1033 27.61 -5.42 19.91
N ASP A 1034 26.28 -5.24 20.04
CA ASP A 1034 25.27 -6.01 19.29
C ASP A 1034 24.72 -5.18 18.13
N LYS A 1035 25.47 -5.19 17.04
CA LYS A 1035 25.13 -4.49 15.80
C LYS A 1035 24.59 -5.46 14.76
N VAL A 1036 23.47 -5.09 14.16
CA VAL A 1036 22.97 -5.75 12.94
C VAL A 1036 23.71 -5.17 11.76
N ALA A 1037 24.26 -6.04 10.92
CA ALA A 1037 24.90 -5.65 9.68
C ALA A 1037 23.86 -5.06 8.72
N VAL A 1038 24.13 -3.92 8.09
CA VAL A 1038 23.31 -3.47 6.95
C VAL A 1038 23.54 -4.40 5.75
N PRO A 1039 22.55 -4.61 4.86
CA PRO A 1039 22.74 -5.38 3.63
C PRO A 1039 23.92 -4.87 2.82
N ALA A 1040 24.66 -5.77 2.15
CA ALA A 1040 25.90 -5.39 1.48
C ALA A 1040 25.66 -4.82 0.07
N SER A 1041 26.38 -3.75 -0.26
CA SER A 1041 26.39 -3.13 -1.60
C SER A 1041 27.28 -3.90 -2.61
N VAL A 1042 27.27 -5.24 -2.57
CA VAL A 1042 28.14 -6.09 -3.39
C VAL A 1042 27.36 -6.70 -4.55
N SER A 1043 27.69 -6.25 -5.76
CA SER A 1043 27.07 -6.70 -7.02
C SER A 1043 28.02 -7.54 -7.87
N THR A 1044 29.09 -8.11 -7.30
CA THR A 1044 30.06 -8.92 -8.06
C THR A 1044 29.65 -10.39 -8.11
N LEU A 1045 30.18 -11.11 -9.10
CA LEU A 1045 30.00 -12.56 -9.21
C LEU A 1045 31.01 -13.32 -8.35
N GLY A 1046 30.53 -14.35 -7.66
CA GLY A 1046 31.35 -15.33 -6.95
C GLY A 1046 31.70 -16.54 -7.82
N ALA A 1047 30.86 -16.87 -8.80
CA ALA A 1047 31.11 -17.92 -9.78
C ALA A 1047 30.41 -17.63 -11.12
N LEU A 1048 31.07 -18.02 -12.22
CA LEU A 1048 30.53 -17.98 -13.59
C LEU A 1048 30.83 -19.31 -14.28
N ARG A 1049 29.80 -19.95 -14.86
CA ARG A 1049 29.88 -21.31 -15.39
C ARG A 1049 29.15 -21.47 -16.71
N LEU A 1050 29.66 -22.37 -17.55
CA LEU A 1050 29.02 -22.85 -18.78
C LEU A 1050 28.85 -24.36 -18.69
N ASP A 1051 27.62 -24.85 -18.80
CA ASP A 1051 27.24 -26.25 -18.58
C ASP A 1051 27.79 -26.82 -17.24
N GLY A 1052 27.82 -25.99 -16.19
CA GLY A 1052 28.32 -26.37 -14.87
C GLY A 1052 29.84 -26.32 -14.70
N VAL A 1053 30.59 -26.05 -15.76
CA VAL A 1053 32.06 -25.90 -15.73
C VAL A 1053 32.42 -24.43 -15.53
N GLY A 1054 33.34 -24.14 -14.61
CA GLY A 1054 33.81 -22.76 -14.37
C GLY A 1054 34.47 -22.15 -15.60
N VAL A 1055 34.17 -20.89 -15.89
CA VAL A 1055 34.84 -20.13 -16.96
C VAL A 1055 36.31 -19.93 -16.58
N ALA A 1056 37.22 -20.35 -17.46
CA ALA A 1056 38.66 -20.26 -17.21
C ALA A 1056 39.11 -18.80 -17.05
N GLY A 1057 39.95 -18.54 -16.04
CA GLY A 1057 40.43 -17.19 -15.75
C GLY A 1057 39.35 -16.24 -15.20
N PHE A 1058 38.29 -16.79 -14.59
CA PHE A 1058 37.25 -16.00 -13.94
C PHE A 1058 37.82 -15.05 -12.89
N ASP A 1059 37.49 -13.78 -13.04
CA ASP A 1059 37.79 -12.69 -12.12
C ASP A 1059 36.48 -11.92 -11.84
N PRO A 1060 36.04 -11.80 -10.57
CA PRO A 1060 34.86 -11.02 -10.19
C PRO A 1060 34.87 -9.56 -10.67
N ALA A 1061 36.04 -8.97 -10.93
CA ALA A 1061 36.17 -7.59 -11.43
C ALA A 1061 36.01 -7.49 -12.96
N ARG A 1062 36.02 -8.61 -13.68
CA ARG A 1062 35.94 -8.64 -15.14
C ARG A 1062 34.48 -8.79 -15.60
N THR A 1063 34.03 -7.87 -16.45
CA THR A 1063 32.65 -7.80 -16.96
C THR A 1063 32.46 -8.39 -18.36
N GLU A 1064 33.50 -8.90 -19.00
CA GLU A 1064 33.39 -9.49 -20.34
C GLU A 1064 34.22 -10.77 -20.50
N TYR A 1065 33.60 -11.82 -21.02
CA TYR A 1065 34.23 -13.11 -21.31
C TYR A 1065 33.95 -13.54 -22.74
N ALA A 1066 34.97 -14.07 -23.41
CA ALA A 1066 34.83 -14.76 -24.68
C ALA A 1066 35.25 -16.23 -24.47
N VAL A 1067 34.36 -17.16 -24.79
CA VAL A 1067 34.58 -18.59 -24.55
C VAL A 1067 34.27 -19.36 -25.83
N VAL A 1068 35.20 -20.22 -26.24
CA VAL A 1068 34.97 -21.16 -27.35
C VAL A 1068 34.46 -22.46 -26.74
N VAL A 1069 33.29 -22.93 -27.17
CA VAL A 1069 32.70 -24.19 -26.73
C VAL A 1069 32.59 -25.12 -27.92
N GLU A 1070 33.17 -26.31 -27.80
CA GLU A 1070 33.05 -27.38 -28.80
C GLU A 1070 31.69 -28.08 -28.61
N GLY A 1071 30.83 -28.06 -29.62
CA GLY A 1071 29.52 -28.70 -29.51
C GLY A 1071 28.53 -28.30 -30.60
N THR A 1072 27.34 -28.89 -30.52
CA THR A 1072 26.25 -28.65 -31.48
C THR A 1072 25.12 -27.79 -30.91
N ARG A 1073 25.13 -27.50 -29.60
CA ARG A 1073 24.16 -26.63 -28.91
C ARG A 1073 24.88 -25.53 -28.12
N MET A 1074 24.19 -24.41 -27.88
CA MET A 1074 24.67 -23.41 -26.93
C MET A 1074 24.76 -24.01 -25.52
N PRO A 1075 25.82 -23.70 -24.76
CA PRO A 1075 25.94 -24.08 -23.35
C PRO A 1075 24.95 -23.27 -22.49
N VAL A 1076 24.55 -23.84 -21.35
CA VAL A 1076 23.77 -23.13 -20.34
C VAL A 1076 24.73 -22.28 -19.51
N LEU A 1077 24.51 -20.97 -19.53
CA LEU A 1077 25.18 -20.00 -18.67
C LEU A 1077 24.55 -20.04 -17.28
N ALA A 1078 25.38 -20.17 -16.26
CA ALA A 1078 24.97 -20.10 -14.86
C ALA A 1078 25.95 -19.24 -14.07
N ALA A 1079 25.44 -18.53 -13.07
CA ALA A 1079 26.24 -17.64 -12.25
C ALA A 1079 25.72 -17.57 -10.82
N VAL A 1080 26.62 -17.26 -9.88
CA VAL A 1080 26.29 -17.08 -8.47
C VAL A 1080 26.95 -15.79 -8.02
N ALA A 1081 26.20 -14.94 -7.32
CA ALA A 1081 26.73 -13.70 -6.77
C ALA A 1081 27.74 -13.98 -5.65
N THR A 1082 28.63 -13.02 -5.41
CA THR A 1082 29.55 -13.05 -4.26
C THR A 1082 28.77 -12.96 -2.96
N ASP A 1083 27.73 -12.12 -2.94
CA ASP A 1083 26.77 -12.05 -1.86
C ASP A 1083 25.58 -12.96 -2.16
N SER A 1084 25.35 -13.98 -1.34
CA SER A 1084 24.19 -14.87 -1.45
C SER A 1084 22.84 -14.16 -1.24
N ALA A 1085 22.83 -12.95 -0.67
CA ALA A 1085 21.63 -12.10 -0.57
C ALA A 1085 21.41 -11.19 -1.80
N ALA A 1086 22.36 -11.13 -2.74
CA ALA A 1086 22.21 -10.38 -3.98
C ALA A 1086 21.36 -11.13 -5.01
N THR A 1087 20.65 -10.38 -5.86
CA THR A 1087 19.83 -10.94 -6.93
C THR A 1087 20.68 -11.18 -8.18
N VAL A 1088 20.55 -12.35 -8.81
CA VAL A 1088 21.28 -12.70 -10.04
C VAL A 1088 20.30 -13.02 -11.15
N ARG A 1089 20.41 -12.30 -12.26
CA ARG A 1089 19.64 -12.49 -13.49
C ARG A 1089 20.54 -12.99 -14.60
N VAL A 1090 20.15 -14.06 -15.31
CA VAL A 1090 20.94 -14.64 -16.40
C VAL A 1090 20.15 -14.67 -17.70
N THR A 1091 20.65 -13.97 -18.72
CA THR A 1091 20.22 -14.11 -20.11
C THR A 1091 21.10 -15.15 -20.80
N GLN A 1092 20.49 -16.23 -21.28
CA GLN A 1092 21.22 -17.33 -21.92
C GLN A 1092 21.82 -16.92 -23.28
N PRO A 1093 23.03 -17.40 -23.61
CA PRO A 1093 23.57 -17.26 -24.96
C PRO A 1093 22.73 -18.08 -25.95
N SER A 1094 22.40 -17.48 -27.10
CA SER A 1094 21.60 -18.11 -28.13
C SER A 1094 22.19 -17.86 -29.51
N THR A 1095 21.79 -18.63 -30.51
CA THR A 1095 22.15 -18.34 -31.91
C THR A 1095 21.58 -17.01 -32.38
N ALA A 1096 20.40 -16.61 -31.91
CA ALA A 1096 19.78 -15.32 -32.23
C ALA A 1096 20.57 -14.12 -31.65
N THR A 1097 21.26 -14.32 -30.52
CA THR A 1097 22.13 -13.31 -29.90
C THR A 1097 23.59 -13.44 -30.34
N ASN A 1098 23.87 -14.17 -31.43
CA ASN A 1098 25.24 -14.46 -31.88
C ASN A 1098 26.14 -15.03 -30.77
N GLY A 1099 25.56 -15.88 -29.91
CA GLY A 1099 26.25 -16.51 -28.78
C GLY A 1099 26.44 -15.62 -27.56
N VAL A 1100 25.89 -14.41 -27.53
CA VAL A 1100 26.02 -13.50 -26.39
C VAL A 1100 24.96 -13.82 -25.33
N GLY A 1101 25.43 -14.15 -24.13
CA GLY A 1101 24.66 -14.16 -22.89
C GLY A 1101 25.08 -13.02 -21.97
N ALA A 1102 24.27 -12.74 -20.95
CA ALA A 1102 24.55 -11.70 -19.96
C ALA A 1102 24.14 -12.16 -18.56
N VAL A 1103 24.89 -11.73 -17.55
CA VAL A 1103 24.57 -11.93 -16.15
C VAL A 1103 24.53 -10.58 -15.47
N THR A 1104 23.38 -10.22 -14.91
CA THR A 1104 23.20 -9.00 -14.14
C THR A 1104 23.08 -9.35 -12.66
N VAL A 1105 23.84 -8.69 -11.81
CA VAL A 1105 23.80 -8.87 -10.36
C VAL A 1105 23.41 -7.54 -9.73
N THR A 1106 22.40 -7.56 -8.88
CA THR A 1106 21.97 -6.42 -8.07
C THR A 1106 22.26 -6.71 -6.61
N SER A 1107 22.97 -5.80 -5.93
CA SER A 1107 23.41 -5.98 -4.55
C SER A 1107 22.24 -6.14 -3.58
N ALA A 1108 22.49 -6.75 -2.41
CA ALA A 1108 21.46 -7.05 -1.42
C ALA A 1108 20.76 -5.81 -0.85
N ASP A 1109 21.44 -4.66 -0.85
CA ASP A 1109 20.86 -3.35 -0.50
C ASP A 1109 20.17 -2.64 -1.69
N GLY A 1110 20.18 -3.24 -2.88
CA GLY A 1110 19.65 -2.66 -4.12
C GLY A 1110 20.46 -1.50 -4.70
N SER A 1111 21.52 -1.03 -4.04
CA SER A 1111 22.20 0.22 -4.39
C SER A 1111 23.13 0.11 -5.61
N ARG A 1112 23.51 -1.10 -6.00
CA ARG A 1112 24.43 -1.35 -7.13
C ARG A 1112 23.94 -2.46 -8.03
N THR A 1113 24.11 -2.26 -9.33
CA THR A 1113 23.92 -3.28 -10.35
C THR A 1113 25.17 -3.41 -11.20
N SER A 1114 25.55 -4.64 -11.55
CA SER A 1114 26.69 -4.91 -12.43
C SER A 1114 26.29 -5.97 -13.46
N THR A 1115 26.71 -5.78 -14.72
CA THR A 1115 26.39 -6.72 -15.80
C THR A 1115 27.67 -7.30 -16.40
N THR A 1116 27.75 -8.62 -16.46
CA THR A 1116 28.83 -9.39 -17.09
C THR A 1116 28.34 -10.02 -18.38
N ARG A 1117 28.96 -9.71 -19.52
CA ARG A 1117 28.66 -10.33 -20.82
C ARG A 1117 29.55 -11.55 -21.07
N VAL A 1118 28.95 -12.60 -21.61
CA VAL A 1118 29.64 -13.84 -21.99
C VAL A 1118 29.32 -14.13 -23.46
N THR A 1119 30.31 -13.95 -24.32
CA THR A 1119 30.21 -14.30 -25.74
C THR A 1119 30.70 -15.72 -25.92
N VAL A 1120 29.82 -16.61 -26.37
CA VAL A 1120 30.12 -18.00 -26.67
C VAL A 1120 30.29 -18.18 -28.18
N GLU A 1121 31.50 -18.53 -28.60
CA GLU A 1121 31.75 -19.05 -29.95
C GLU A 1121 31.48 -20.56 -29.93
N LEU A 1122 30.38 -20.99 -30.54
CA LEU A 1122 30.09 -22.41 -30.71
C LEU A 1122 30.90 -22.94 -31.89
N ARG A 1123 31.98 -23.68 -31.59
CA ARG A 1123 32.74 -24.39 -32.61
C ARG A 1123 32.10 -25.76 -32.79
N GLN A 1124 31.56 -25.98 -34.00
CA GLN A 1124 31.07 -27.30 -34.36
C GLN A 1124 32.22 -28.30 -34.28
N PRO A 1125 32.05 -29.47 -33.64
CA PRO A 1125 33.09 -30.48 -33.65
C PRO A 1125 33.41 -30.84 -35.09
N ALA A 1126 34.71 -31.01 -35.40
CA ALA A 1126 35.14 -31.46 -36.72
C ALA A 1126 34.37 -32.72 -37.09
N ALA A 1127 33.69 -32.72 -38.23
CA ALA A 1127 32.92 -33.84 -38.75
C ALA A 1127 33.50 -34.27 -40.10
N LEU A 1128 33.56 -35.57 -40.34
CA LEU A 1128 33.98 -36.12 -41.61
C LEU A 1128 32.77 -36.13 -42.54
N ALA A 1129 32.77 -35.26 -43.55
CA ALA A 1129 31.77 -35.24 -44.60
C ALA A 1129 31.79 -36.56 -45.38
N LEU A 1130 30.63 -37.22 -45.46
CA LEU A 1130 30.42 -38.46 -46.21
C LEU A 1130 29.09 -38.39 -46.96
N THR A 1131 29.10 -38.86 -48.21
CA THR A 1131 27.85 -39.23 -48.91
C THR A 1131 27.69 -40.73 -48.81
N VAL A 1132 26.64 -41.19 -48.12
CA VAL A 1132 26.35 -42.63 -47.93
C VAL A 1132 25.04 -42.99 -48.59
N THR A 1133 25.04 -44.08 -49.35
CA THR A 1133 23.84 -44.66 -49.95
C THR A 1133 23.77 -46.14 -49.61
N ALA A 1134 22.57 -46.64 -49.34
CA ALA A 1134 22.30 -48.05 -49.17
C ALA A 1134 21.24 -48.47 -50.20
N SER A 1135 21.51 -49.55 -50.92
CA SER A 1135 20.59 -50.07 -51.93
C SER A 1135 20.54 -51.59 -51.85
N THR A 1136 19.36 -52.15 -52.03
CA THR A 1136 19.15 -53.59 -52.13
C THR A 1136 19.09 -53.99 -53.60
N ARG A 1137 19.56 -55.19 -53.94
CA ARG A 1137 19.38 -55.79 -55.27
C ARG A 1137 19.28 -57.31 -55.19
N CYS A 1138 18.76 -57.94 -56.23
CA CYS A 1138 18.61 -59.38 -56.31
C CYS A 1138 19.80 -60.01 -57.03
N ILE A 1139 20.44 -60.99 -56.39
CA ILE A 1139 21.51 -61.80 -56.98
C ILE A 1139 21.14 -63.25 -56.70
N SER A 1140 20.91 -64.04 -57.77
CA SER A 1140 20.56 -65.46 -57.69
C SER A 1140 19.40 -65.77 -56.72
N GLY A 1141 18.31 -65.00 -56.79
CA GLY A 1141 17.11 -65.19 -55.97
C GLY A 1141 17.23 -64.76 -54.50
N LYS A 1142 18.32 -64.10 -54.10
CA LYS A 1142 18.54 -63.59 -52.74
C LYS A 1142 18.80 -62.08 -52.74
N VAL A 1143 18.34 -61.38 -51.72
CA VAL A 1143 18.61 -59.95 -51.56
C VAL A 1143 20.07 -59.75 -51.12
N THR A 1144 20.77 -58.84 -51.78
CA THR A 1144 22.08 -58.33 -51.37
C THR A 1144 21.94 -56.84 -51.06
N LEU A 1145 22.36 -56.42 -49.87
CA LEU A 1145 22.46 -55.03 -49.48
C LEU A 1145 23.82 -54.48 -49.90
N THR A 1146 23.87 -53.38 -50.64
CA THR A 1146 25.11 -52.66 -50.96
C THR A 1146 25.09 -51.30 -50.31
N VAL A 1147 26.07 -51.05 -49.44
CA VAL A 1147 26.31 -49.76 -48.79
C VAL A 1147 27.52 -49.13 -49.45
N THR A 1148 27.34 -47.96 -50.06
CA THR A 1148 28.42 -47.17 -50.67
C THR A 1148 28.60 -45.90 -49.89
N ALA A 1149 29.83 -45.61 -49.48
CA ALA A 1149 30.20 -44.39 -48.79
C ALA A 1149 31.32 -43.68 -49.54
N ARG A 1150 31.07 -42.43 -49.91
CA ARG A 1150 32.05 -41.51 -50.49
C ARG A 1150 32.65 -40.66 -49.38
N ASN A 1151 33.98 -40.56 -49.35
CA ASN A 1151 34.66 -39.60 -48.51
C ASN A 1151 34.59 -38.22 -49.16
N ASP A 1152 33.82 -37.31 -48.59
CA ASP A 1152 33.75 -35.90 -49.02
C ASP A 1152 34.60 -34.98 -48.13
N SER A 1153 35.34 -35.55 -47.18
CA SER A 1153 36.28 -34.82 -46.32
C SER A 1153 37.60 -34.53 -47.04
N ALA A 1154 38.31 -33.48 -46.60
CA ALA A 1154 39.61 -33.09 -47.16
C ALA A 1154 40.78 -34.00 -46.73
N VAL A 1155 40.57 -34.92 -45.78
CA VAL A 1155 41.57 -35.88 -45.28
C VAL A 1155 41.18 -37.32 -45.65
N PRO A 1156 42.15 -38.26 -45.76
CA PRO A 1156 41.84 -39.68 -45.87
C PRO A 1156 41.08 -40.20 -44.64
N VAL A 1157 40.04 -40.99 -44.86
CA VAL A 1157 39.18 -41.53 -43.78
C VAL A 1157 39.20 -43.07 -43.76
N SER A 1158 39.06 -43.66 -42.57
CA SER A 1158 38.76 -45.08 -42.42
C SER A 1158 37.26 -45.26 -42.30
N LEU A 1159 36.62 -45.97 -43.22
CA LEU A 1159 35.18 -46.22 -43.25
C LEU A 1159 34.85 -47.62 -42.74
N THR A 1160 33.98 -47.74 -41.75
CA THR A 1160 33.40 -49.00 -41.30
C THR A 1160 31.92 -49.00 -41.63
N THR A 1161 31.54 -49.80 -42.62
CA THR A 1161 30.14 -50.07 -42.96
C THR A 1161 29.61 -51.17 -42.03
N ALA A 1162 28.42 -51.00 -41.47
CA ALA A 1162 27.76 -51.97 -40.59
C ALA A 1162 26.27 -52.13 -40.96
N SER A 1163 25.79 -53.36 -40.89
CA SER A 1163 24.38 -53.74 -41.07
C SER A 1163 24.05 -54.95 -40.20
N SER A 1164 22.78 -55.34 -40.14
CA SER A 1164 22.33 -56.59 -39.50
C SER A 1164 22.95 -57.86 -40.10
N TRP A 1165 23.56 -57.78 -41.29
CA TRP A 1165 24.18 -58.92 -42.00
C TRP A 1165 25.71 -58.90 -42.01
N GLY A 1166 26.33 -57.97 -41.28
CA GLY A 1166 27.77 -57.91 -41.08
C GLY A 1166 28.35 -56.50 -41.15
N SER A 1167 29.66 -56.40 -40.95
CA SER A 1167 30.42 -55.17 -41.06
C SER A 1167 31.63 -55.33 -41.97
N LYS A 1168 32.08 -54.24 -42.58
CA LYS A 1168 33.29 -54.20 -43.41
C LYS A 1168 34.00 -52.87 -43.26
N GLN A 1169 35.31 -52.92 -43.04
CA GLN A 1169 36.18 -51.76 -42.86
C GLN A 1169 37.04 -51.50 -44.10
N PHE A 1170 37.26 -50.23 -44.40
CA PHE A 1170 38.13 -49.72 -45.45
C PHE A 1170 39.02 -48.64 -44.83
N THR A 1171 40.34 -48.76 -44.93
CA THR A 1171 41.28 -47.80 -44.35
C THR A 1171 41.84 -46.87 -45.42
N GLY A 1172 42.04 -45.59 -45.10
CA GLY A 1172 42.72 -44.64 -46.00
C GLY A 1172 41.95 -44.28 -47.27
N VAL A 1173 40.62 -44.24 -47.22
CA VAL A 1173 39.78 -43.80 -48.34
C VAL A 1173 40.05 -42.31 -48.59
N ALA A 1174 40.74 -42.00 -49.69
CA ALA A 1174 41.16 -40.64 -50.02
C ALA A 1174 39.96 -39.69 -50.30
N PRO A 1175 40.13 -38.37 -50.14
CA PRO A 1175 39.13 -37.37 -50.51
C PRO A 1175 38.55 -37.59 -51.90
N GLY A 1176 37.21 -37.51 -52.02
CA GLY A 1176 36.45 -37.74 -53.25
C GLY A 1176 36.33 -39.20 -53.70
N LYS A 1177 36.91 -40.17 -52.99
CA LYS A 1177 36.83 -41.61 -53.32
C LYS A 1177 35.73 -42.31 -52.54
N SER A 1178 35.20 -43.38 -53.11
CA SER A 1178 34.13 -44.19 -52.51
C SER A 1178 34.61 -45.59 -52.17
N ALA A 1179 34.06 -46.14 -51.09
CA ALA A 1179 34.17 -47.55 -50.73
C ALA A 1179 32.76 -48.17 -50.68
N ALA A 1180 32.62 -49.39 -51.18
CA ALA A 1180 31.35 -50.10 -51.20
C ALA A 1180 31.48 -51.49 -50.56
N ALA A 1181 30.55 -51.82 -49.67
CA ALA A 1181 30.39 -53.12 -49.07
C ALA A 1181 29.07 -53.75 -49.52
N ALA A 1182 29.15 -54.98 -50.04
CA ALA A 1182 27.98 -55.79 -50.36
C ALA A 1182 27.82 -56.89 -49.31
N PHE A 1183 26.65 -56.94 -48.68
CA PHE A 1183 26.29 -57.93 -47.67
C PHE A 1183 25.21 -58.85 -48.23
N SER A 1184 25.51 -60.16 -48.30
CA SER A 1184 24.51 -61.16 -48.65
C SER A 1184 23.57 -61.37 -47.47
N THR A 1185 22.28 -61.10 -47.66
CA THR A 1185 21.28 -61.29 -46.60
C THR A 1185 20.91 -62.77 -46.42
N ARG A 1186 21.24 -63.61 -47.40
CA ARG A 1186 20.79 -65.02 -47.55
C ARG A 1186 19.26 -65.22 -47.57
N ALA A 1187 18.49 -64.13 -47.53
CA ALA A 1187 17.03 -64.11 -47.55
C ALA A 1187 16.48 -63.82 -48.96
N ALA A 1188 15.31 -64.36 -49.28
CA ALA A 1188 14.59 -64.04 -50.52
C ALA A 1188 13.91 -62.66 -50.43
N SER A 1189 13.61 -62.19 -49.22
CA SER A 1189 13.02 -60.88 -48.93
C SER A 1189 13.62 -60.23 -47.70
N VAL A 1190 13.72 -58.90 -47.70
CA VAL A 1190 14.05 -58.07 -46.53
C VAL A 1190 13.07 -56.90 -46.43
N THR A 1191 12.72 -56.50 -45.21
CA THR A 1191 11.95 -55.28 -44.95
C THR A 1191 12.82 -54.04 -45.15
N GLU A 1192 12.21 -52.86 -45.12
CA GLU A 1192 12.98 -51.63 -45.03
C GLU A 1192 13.80 -51.63 -43.73
N GLY A 1193 14.95 -50.97 -43.77
CA GLY A 1193 15.86 -50.93 -42.64
C GLY A 1193 16.98 -49.93 -42.86
N GLN A 1194 17.95 -49.94 -41.96
CA GLN A 1194 19.05 -48.99 -41.94
C GLN A 1194 20.39 -49.72 -41.80
N ALA A 1195 21.38 -49.28 -42.58
CA ALA A 1195 22.79 -49.57 -42.36
C ALA A 1195 23.49 -48.30 -41.84
N SER A 1196 24.67 -48.43 -41.26
CA SER A 1196 25.47 -47.29 -40.81
C SER A 1196 26.87 -47.34 -41.39
N VAL A 1197 27.48 -46.16 -41.58
CA VAL A 1197 28.89 -46.02 -41.93
C VAL A 1197 29.57 -45.13 -40.92
N THR A 1198 30.54 -45.68 -40.21
CA THR A 1198 31.41 -44.97 -39.27
C THR A 1198 32.70 -44.59 -39.98
N ALA A 1199 32.91 -43.30 -40.26
CA ALA A 1199 34.19 -42.77 -40.69
C ALA A 1199 35.04 -42.37 -39.49
N THR A 1200 36.34 -42.66 -39.53
CA THR A 1200 37.31 -42.21 -38.54
C THR A 1200 38.56 -41.67 -39.23
N ALA A 1201 39.05 -40.52 -38.82
CA ALA A 1201 40.30 -39.92 -39.32
C ALA A 1201 40.95 -39.06 -38.23
N VAL A 1202 42.21 -38.68 -38.43
CA VAL A 1202 42.88 -37.69 -37.57
C VAL A 1202 42.80 -36.34 -38.26
N VAL A 1203 42.10 -35.38 -37.66
CA VAL A 1203 42.02 -33.98 -38.12
C VAL A 1203 42.66 -33.13 -37.03
N ASP A 1204 43.65 -32.32 -37.39
CA ASP A 1204 44.39 -31.44 -36.47
C ASP A 1204 44.91 -32.15 -35.20
N GLY A 1205 45.42 -33.37 -35.37
CA GLY A 1205 45.99 -34.18 -34.29
C GLY A 1205 44.97 -34.88 -33.38
N LYS A 1206 43.65 -34.75 -33.64
CA LYS A 1206 42.59 -35.42 -32.90
C LYS A 1206 41.86 -36.45 -33.76
N THR A 1207 41.54 -37.60 -33.18
CA THR A 1207 40.70 -38.61 -33.84
C THR A 1207 39.26 -38.13 -33.91
N VAL A 1208 38.79 -37.85 -35.12
CA VAL A 1208 37.40 -37.52 -35.44
C VAL A 1208 36.68 -38.77 -35.90
N THR A 1209 35.46 -39.00 -35.38
CA THR A 1209 34.58 -40.08 -35.84
C THR A 1209 33.21 -39.53 -36.22
N THR A 1210 32.69 -39.92 -37.39
CA THR A 1210 31.37 -39.53 -37.88
C THR A 1210 30.60 -40.77 -38.30
N VAL A 1211 29.38 -40.94 -37.80
CA VAL A 1211 28.49 -42.05 -38.16
C VAL A 1211 27.36 -41.52 -39.03
N VAL A 1212 27.24 -42.02 -40.26
CA VAL A 1212 26.18 -41.64 -41.18
C VAL A 1212 25.26 -42.85 -41.41
N PRO A 1213 23.97 -42.77 -41.04
CA PRO A 1213 23.00 -43.80 -41.37
C PRO A 1213 22.65 -43.76 -42.86
N ALA A 1214 22.34 -44.91 -43.44
CA ALA A 1214 21.83 -45.05 -44.79
C ALA A 1214 20.66 -46.03 -44.80
N THR A 1215 19.46 -45.50 -45.07
CA THR A 1215 18.24 -46.30 -45.18
C THR A 1215 18.21 -47.05 -46.51
N TYR A 1216 17.63 -48.26 -46.51
CA TYR A 1216 17.34 -49.02 -47.70
C TYR A 1216 15.89 -49.49 -47.67
N SER A 1217 15.24 -49.49 -48.83
CA SER A 1217 13.85 -49.94 -48.97
C SER A 1217 13.74 -51.46 -48.89
N ALA A 1218 12.55 -51.92 -48.47
CA ALA A 1218 12.16 -53.32 -48.56
C ALA A 1218 12.38 -53.88 -49.98
N ARG A 1219 12.78 -55.14 -50.08
CA ARG A 1219 12.95 -55.82 -51.37
C ARG A 1219 12.66 -57.30 -51.26
N SER A 1220 11.92 -57.83 -52.23
CA SER A 1220 11.76 -59.27 -52.48
C SER A 1220 12.40 -59.64 -53.83
N CYS A 1221 13.01 -60.82 -53.92
CA CYS A 1221 13.73 -61.31 -55.10
C CYS A 1221 13.06 -62.49 -55.80
N GLY A 1222 11.75 -62.64 -55.58
CA GLY A 1222 10.93 -63.77 -56.02
C GLY A 1222 10.05 -64.22 -54.88
#